data_AF-A0A1G7Z1E3-F1
#
_entry.id   AF-A0A1G7Z1E3-F1
#
_cell.length_a   1.000
_cell.length_b   1.000
_cell.length_c   1.000
_cell.angle_alpha   90.00
_cell.angle_beta   90.00
_cell.angle_gamma   90.00
#
_symmetry.space_group_name_H-M   'P 1'
#
loop_
_entity.id
_entity.type
_entity.pdbx_description
1 polymer ?
#
loop_
_entity_poly.entity_id
_entity_poly.type
_entity_poly.pdbx_seq_one_letter_code
_entity_poly.pdbx_strand_id
1 'polypeptide(L)'
;MMRRAFALAVLASVCAHAAAAEAWHFSFGDRQPAAGHTAVRADMQYDGKRGYGFEPGAEVRGSTAYLTSDRPFFFSADLPEGNYNVTVTLGGNEASNTTVKAELRRLMLERVATAPGATATRTFTVNIRTPRIPAAVGVAAGAVELKVPRETVQEAWAWDRRLTLEFNGEHPAIRAIDITPVQAPTLFLLGDSTVCDQPGEPYNSWGQMLPRFLKPGIAVANHGESGETYRDSLTRRRLDKILSAMRPGDTVLMQFGHNDQKQIKEGKGGPFTTYKDEIRNHVEAIRAHGGTPVIVSSMERRRFDANGKVAPSLTDYAEAARQSAQELRVAFIDLNAMSKPFYEALGPEKSAAAFAEPQPGKADNTHHNNYGSYQLAQAVLTGLRQTGLPVASYIADGYGNFDPAHPDPVAAFAVPPSPQFTNERPLGDEQNASAQGYLFTYFIGNGEDGLHLAASDDGYHWEKLGQGRSFLKPGIGNAKLMRDPCIVRGPDGVYHMVWTSGWKENNIGYASSRDLIHWSAQRALPVMAHEPGTLNAWAPEIIYDEQRGEYLIFWASTVTGKFPQTDGSSEDKYNHRMYATTTKDFATFTPTRLFYDPGFSVIDATFLRANGKRYLLVKDETRNPPRKYLQVAEAPDLQGPLGKLSSPISPPGVWVEGPTAIQVGADTIIYFDAYMDKHYGALRSRDMVHWEDVSKQMHFPDEGTPQRVRHGTVIAAPKELLDSLRRTK
;
A
#
# COMPACT_ATOMS: atom_id res chain seq x y z
N MET A 1 21.55 -58.24 40.84
CA MET A 1 20.16 -57.79 41.11
C MET A 1 20.03 -56.34 40.66
N MET A 2 18.99 -56.09 39.87
CA MET A 2 18.36 -54.81 39.50
C MET A 2 19.16 -53.70 38.78
N ARG A 3 18.77 -53.55 37.49
CA ARG A 3 19.10 -52.50 36.53
C ARG A 3 18.22 -51.26 36.75
N ARG A 4 18.78 -50.09 36.46
CA ARG A 4 18.10 -48.79 36.34
C ARG A 4 17.24 -48.75 35.07
N ALA A 5 15.99 -48.27 35.18
CA ALA A 5 15.12 -47.96 34.04
C ALA A 5 14.95 -46.45 33.95
N PHE A 6 15.32 -45.88 32.80
CA PHE A 6 14.99 -44.53 32.37
C PHE A 6 13.56 -44.53 31.84
N ALA A 7 12.70 -43.64 32.34
CA ALA A 7 11.40 -43.35 31.75
C ALA A 7 11.56 -42.24 30.71
N LEU A 8 11.34 -42.58 29.45
CA LEU A 8 11.29 -41.64 28.33
C LEU A 8 9.90 -41.00 28.31
N ALA A 9 9.81 -39.70 28.61
CA ALA A 9 8.56 -38.95 28.44
C ALA A 9 8.40 -38.59 26.96
N VAL A 10 7.45 -39.24 26.29
CA VAL A 10 7.01 -38.89 24.93
C VAL A 10 6.17 -37.62 25.03
N LEU A 11 6.73 -36.48 24.61
CA LEU A 11 5.95 -35.27 24.34
C LEU A 11 5.16 -35.50 23.04
N ALA A 12 3.85 -35.70 23.18
CA ALA A 12 2.93 -35.66 22.05
C ALA A 12 2.88 -34.23 21.50
N SER A 13 3.42 -34.04 20.31
CA SER A 13 3.26 -32.81 19.53
C SER A 13 1.78 -32.63 19.19
N VAL A 14 1.17 -31.54 19.67
CA VAL A 14 -0.16 -31.13 19.23
C VAL A 14 -0.05 -30.61 17.80
N CYS A 15 -0.15 -31.51 16.82
CA CYS A 15 -0.42 -31.14 15.44
C CYS A 15 -1.86 -30.63 15.38
N ALA A 16 -2.03 -29.32 15.42
CA ALA A 16 -3.26 -28.67 14.99
C ALA A 16 -3.54 -29.14 13.56
N HIS A 17 -4.53 -30.02 13.40
CA HIS A 17 -5.05 -30.39 12.09
C HIS A 17 -5.67 -29.13 11.49
N ALA A 18 -4.98 -28.50 10.54
CA ALA A 18 -5.61 -27.57 9.63
C ALA A 18 -6.74 -28.34 8.93
N ALA A 19 -7.99 -27.89 9.11
CA ALA A 19 -9.10 -28.39 8.31
C ALA A 19 -8.68 -28.31 6.84
N ALA A 20 -8.81 -29.42 6.10
CA ALA A 20 -8.45 -29.44 4.69
C ALA A 20 -9.24 -28.33 3.98
N ALA A 21 -8.55 -27.43 3.29
CA ALA A 21 -9.21 -26.40 2.50
C ALA A 21 -10.13 -27.09 1.47
N GLU A 22 -11.39 -26.66 1.39
CA GLU A 22 -12.32 -27.21 0.40
C GLU A 22 -11.84 -26.83 -1.01
N ALA A 23 -11.93 -27.80 -1.93
CA ALA A 23 -11.70 -27.54 -3.35
C ALA A 23 -12.88 -26.77 -3.92
N TRP A 24 -12.61 -25.83 -4.83
CA TRP A 24 -13.65 -25.17 -5.62
C TRP A 24 -13.75 -25.78 -7.00
N HIS A 25 -14.97 -26.04 -7.46
CA HIS A 25 -15.26 -26.54 -8.80
C HIS A 25 -16.30 -25.64 -9.45
N PHE A 26 -15.89 -24.65 -10.23
CA PHE A 26 -16.78 -23.66 -10.83
C PHE A 26 -17.17 -24.05 -12.26
N SER A 27 -18.45 -23.91 -12.58
CA SER A 27 -19.00 -24.04 -13.93
C SER A 27 -19.62 -22.72 -14.38
N PHE A 28 -19.11 -22.18 -15.48
CA PHE A 28 -19.47 -20.87 -16.03
C PHE A 28 -20.49 -21.03 -17.17
N GLY A 29 -21.51 -20.18 -17.18
CA GLY A 29 -22.62 -20.19 -18.16
C GLY A 29 -23.95 -20.50 -17.51
N ASP A 30 -25.05 -20.56 -18.25
CA ASP A 30 -26.41 -20.65 -17.68
C ASP A 30 -26.90 -22.09 -17.40
N ARG A 31 -26.19 -23.10 -17.91
CA ARG A 31 -26.53 -24.51 -17.69
C ARG A 31 -26.40 -24.89 -16.22
N GLN A 32 -27.25 -25.81 -15.79
CA GLN A 32 -27.12 -26.44 -14.48
C GLN A 32 -25.76 -27.17 -14.39
N PRO A 33 -24.94 -26.88 -13.37
CA PRO A 33 -23.65 -27.55 -13.20
C PRO A 33 -23.82 -29.04 -12.90
N ALA A 34 -22.77 -29.82 -13.16
CA ALA A 34 -22.70 -31.20 -12.69
C ALA A 34 -22.73 -31.27 -11.16
N ALA A 35 -23.09 -32.42 -10.59
CA ALA A 35 -23.07 -32.60 -9.13
C ALA A 35 -21.67 -32.28 -8.57
N GLY A 36 -21.63 -31.52 -7.46
CA GLY A 36 -20.38 -31.06 -6.84
C GLY A 36 -19.74 -29.83 -7.49
N HIS A 37 -20.32 -29.29 -8.56
CA HIS A 37 -19.86 -28.03 -9.17
C HIS A 37 -20.78 -26.86 -8.82
N THR A 38 -20.16 -25.70 -8.62
CA THR A 38 -20.78 -24.43 -8.30
C THR A 38 -21.05 -23.64 -9.57
N ALA A 39 -22.30 -23.25 -9.78
CA ALA A 39 -22.71 -22.39 -10.88
C ALA A 39 -22.15 -20.97 -10.73
N VAL A 40 -21.57 -20.43 -11.80
CA VAL A 40 -21.20 -19.02 -11.92
C VAL A 40 -21.92 -18.42 -13.12
N ARG A 41 -22.77 -17.42 -12.85
CA ARG A 41 -23.55 -16.67 -13.86
C ARG A 41 -22.95 -15.29 -14.08
N ALA A 42 -23.24 -14.69 -15.24
CA ALA A 42 -22.65 -13.42 -15.66
C ALA A 42 -22.91 -12.24 -14.70
N ASP A 43 -24.01 -12.28 -13.98
CA ASP A 43 -24.45 -11.25 -13.02
C ASP A 43 -23.94 -11.48 -11.58
N MET A 44 -23.20 -12.57 -11.34
CA MET A 44 -22.69 -12.90 -10.00
C MET A 44 -21.45 -12.08 -9.64
N GLN A 45 -21.67 -10.83 -9.24
CA GLN A 45 -20.63 -10.00 -8.62
C GLN A 45 -20.09 -10.67 -7.35
N TYR A 46 -18.79 -10.51 -7.07
CA TYR A 46 -18.15 -11.01 -5.88
C TYR A 46 -18.91 -10.55 -4.63
N ASP A 47 -19.17 -11.52 -3.76
CA ASP A 47 -19.84 -11.31 -2.48
C ASP A 47 -19.04 -12.02 -1.40
N GLY A 48 -18.63 -11.27 -0.36
CA GLY A 48 -17.75 -11.81 0.68
C GLY A 48 -18.40 -12.85 1.60
N LYS A 49 -19.74 -13.01 1.59
CA LYS A 49 -20.40 -14.10 2.32
C LYS A 49 -20.38 -15.39 1.51
N ARG A 50 -20.57 -15.28 0.20
CA ARG A 50 -20.47 -16.39 -0.74
C ARG A 50 -19.01 -16.79 -1.00
N GLY A 51 -18.09 -15.85 -0.90
CA GLY A 51 -16.65 -16.04 -1.05
C GLY A 51 -16.21 -16.22 -2.50
N TYR A 52 -17.05 -15.89 -3.50
CA TYR A 52 -16.64 -15.89 -4.91
C TYR A 52 -17.55 -15.03 -5.79
N GLY A 53 -17.04 -14.66 -6.95
CA GLY A 53 -17.79 -13.96 -8.01
C GLY A 53 -16.90 -13.03 -8.84
N PHE A 54 -17.51 -12.29 -9.76
CA PHE A 54 -16.82 -11.32 -10.60
C PHE A 54 -16.53 -10.02 -9.85
N GLU A 55 -15.32 -9.48 -9.96
CA GLU A 55 -14.99 -8.20 -9.33
C GLU A 55 -15.84 -7.05 -9.92
N PRO A 56 -16.07 -5.97 -9.15
CA PRO A 56 -16.88 -4.84 -9.60
C PRO A 56 -16.46 -4.27 -10.96
N GLY A 57 -17.43 -4.00 -11.83
CA GLY A 57 -17.19 -3.47 -13.17
C GLY A 57 -16.93 -4.53 -14.26
N ALA A 58 -16.95 -5.82 -13.93
CA ALA A 58 -16.84 -6.88 -14.92
C ALA A 58 -18.03 -6.88 -15.90
N GLU A 59 -17.74 -6.76 -17.20
CA GLU A 59 -18.73 -6.77 -18.28
C GLU A 59 -18.76 -8.16 -18.96
N VAL A 60 -19.28 -9.15 -18.24
CA VAL A 60 -19.32 -10.55 -18.70
C VAL A 60 -20.67 -10.86 -19.33
N ARG A 61 -20.66 -11.62 -20.43
CA ARG A 61 -21.86 -12.07 -21.15
C ARG A 61 -22.10 -13.57 -20.95
N GLY A 62 -23.36 -13.89 -20.70
CA GLY A 62 -23.90 -15.24 -20.55
C GLY A 62 -24.00 -16.02 -21.85
N SER A 63 -23.62 -17.28 -21.82
CA SER A 63 -24.06 -18.32 -22.76
C SER A 63 -24.46 -19.55 -21.96
N THR A 64 -25.09 -20.54 -22.60
CA THR A 64 -25.52 -21.76 -21.91
C THR A 64 -24.35 -22.52 -21.27
N ALA A 65 -23.13 -22.47 -21.81
CA ALA A 65 -22.05 -23.36 -21.36
C ALA A 65 -20.68 -22.69 -21.16
N TYR A 66 -20.62 -21.36 -21.24
CA TYR A 66 -19.43 -20.55 -21.00
C TYR A 66 -19.84 -19.11 -20.73
N LEU A 67 -18.91 -18.32 -20.20
CA LEU A 67 -19.01 -16.88 -20.09
C LEU A 67 -17.88 -16.23 -20.91
N THR A 68 -18.14 -15.04 -21.48
CA THR A 68 -17.18 -14.34 -22.34
C THR A 68 -17.29 -12.83 -22.18
N SER A 69 -16.29 -12.09 -22.63
CA SER A 69 -16.34 -10.62 -22.73
C SER A 69 -15.57 -10.12 -23.95
N ASP A 70 -15.77 -8.86 -24.32
CA ASP A 70 -14.89 -8.14 -25.27
C ASP A 70 -13.82 -7.31 -24.55
N ARG A 71 -13.82 -7.32 -23.21
CA ARG A 71 -12.87 -6.61 -22.35
C ARG A 71 -12.27 -7.57 -21.33
N PRO A 72 -11.11 -7.22 -20.73
CA PRO A 72 -10.59 -7.99 -19.60
C PRO A 72 -11.60 -8.00 -18.45
N PHE A 73 -11.71 -9.13 -17.75
CA PHE A 73 -12.56 -9.25 -16.56
C PHE A 73 -11.88 -10.10 -15.49
N PHE A 74 -12.34 -9.95 -14.24
CA PHE A 74 -11.73 -10.58 -13.08
C PHE A 74 -12.75 -11.43 -12.33
N PHE A 75 -12.34 -12.64 -11.95
CA PHE A 75 -13.12 -13.54 -11.10
C PHE A 75 -12.31 -13.89 -9.86
N SER A 76 -12.93 -13.78 -8.70
CA SER A 76 -12.31 -14.02 -7.41
C SER A 76 -12.94 -15.19 -6.68
N ALA A 77 -12.12 -15.94 -5.95
CA ALA A 77 -12.56 -16.96 -5.00
C ALA A 77 -11.72 -16.91 -3.72
N ASP A 78 -12.38 -16.93 -2.56
CA ASP A 78 -11.75 -16.94 -1.25
C ASP A 78 -11.07 -18.29 -1.02
N LEU A 79 -9.80 -18.23 -0.62
CA LEU A 79 -8.96 -19.37 -0.32
C LEU A 79 -8.16 -19.11 0.96
N PRO A 80 -7.99 -20.13 1.82
CA PRO A 80 -6.94 -20.09 2.83
C PRO A 80 -5.56 -19.89 2.19
N GLU A 81 -4.64 -19.29 2.93
CA GLU A 81 -3.23 -19.22 2.53
C GLU A 81 -2.68 -20.63 2.22
N GLY A 82 -1.94 -20.76 1.11
CA GLY A 82 -1.40 -22.05 0.65
C GLY A 82 -1.17 -22.13 -0.85
N ASN A 83 -0.75 -23.31 -1.32
CA ASN A 83 -0.55 -23.61 -2.73
C ASN A 83 -1.75 -24.35 -3.31
N TYR A 84 -2.15 -23.97 -4.52
CA TYR A 84 -3.31 -24.54 -5.21
C TYR A 84 -2.98 -24.84 -6.67
N ASN A 85 -3.42 -26.00 -7.15
CA ASN A 85 -3.53 -26.24 -8.58
C ASN A 85 -4.83 -25.62 -9.07
N VAL A 86 -4.72 -24.77 -10.09
CA VAL A 86 -5.84 -24.12 -10.77
C VAL A 86 -5.92 -24.67 -12.18
N THR A 87 -6.97 -25.42 -12.48
CA THR A 87 -7.27 -25.94 -13.81
C THR A 87 -8.38 -25.11 -14.42
N VAL A 88 -8.10 -24.44 -15.53
CA VAL A 88 -9.09 -23.65 -16.27
C VAL A 88 -9.46 -24.36 -17.56
N THR A 89 -10.75 -24.42 -17.86
CA THR A 89 -11.27 -24.83 -19.17
C THR A 89 -11.77 -23.61 -19.91
N LEU A 90 -11.18 -23.36 -21.07
CA LEU A 90 -11.37 -22.18 -21.89
C LEU A 90 -12.01 -22.55 -23.23
N GLY A 91 -12.68 -21.59 -23.87
CA GLY A 91 -13.27 -21.72 -25.20
C GLY A 91 -14.79 -21.52 -25.25
N GLY A 92 -15.25 -20.91 -26.34
CA GLY A 92 -16.65 -20.56 -26.58
C GLY A 92 -17.10 -20.96 -27.99
N ASN A 93 -18.25 -20.45 -28.42
CA ASN A 93 -18.76 -20.69 -29.78
C ASN A 93 -17.98 -19.92 -30.85
N GLU A 94 -17.25 -18.88 -30.46
CA GLU A 94 -16.37 -18.08 -31.32
C GLU A 94 -14.91 -18.46 -31.11
N ALA A 95 -14.04 -18.05 -32.04
CA ALA A 95 -12.61 -18.17 -31.83
C ALA A 95 -12.21 -17.28 -30.65
N SER A 96 -11.37 -17.80 -29.75
CA SER A 96 -10.90 -17.04 -28.60
C SER A 96 -9.40 -17.18 -28.44
N ASN A 97 -8.78 -16.19 -27.81
CA ASN A 97 -7.39 -16.21 -27.42
C ASN A 97 -7.26 -15.63 -26.01
N THR A 98 -7.22 -16.52 -25.02
CA THR A 98 -7.33 -16.14 -23.61
C THR A 98 -5.97 -16.20 -22.91
N THR A 99 -5.57 -15.09 -22.30
CA THR A 99 -4.47 -14.99 -21.35
C THR A 99 -5.05 -14.94 -19.94
N VAL A 100 -4.43 -15.67 -19.01
CA VAL A 100 -4.83 -15.72 -17.60
C VAL A 100 -3.71 -15.19 -16.73
N LYS A 101 -4.02 -14.20 -15.89
CA LYS A 101 -3.11 -13.68 -14.86
C LYS A 101 -3.74 -13.84 -13.48
N ALA A 102 -2.92 -13.87 -12.43
CA ALA A 102 -3.39 -13.99 -11.05
C ALA A 102 -2.93 -12.82 -10.17
N GLU A 103 -3.79 -12.41 -9.25
CA GLU A 103 -3.63 -11.28 -8.32
C GLU A 103 -3.18 -10.00 -9.01
N LEU A 104 -2.04 -9.45 -8.59
CA LEU A 104 -1.35 -8.35 -9.23
C LEU A 104 -0.67 -8.84 -10.51
N ARG A 105 -1.47 -9.30 -11.48
CA ARG A 105 -1.09 -9.52 -12.87
C ARG A 105 0.07 -10.53 -13.08
N ARG A 106 0.28 -11.49 -12.17
CA ARG A 106 1.26 -12.57 -12.39
C ARG A 106 0.84 -13.40 -13.60
N LEU A 107 1.69 -13.49 -14.62
CA LEU A 107 1.34 -14.21 -15.85
C LEU A 107 1.34 -15.72 -15.58
N MET A 108 0.17 -16.35 -15.74
CA MET A 108 0.00 -17.79 -15.49
C MET A 108 -0.11 -18.57 -16.79
N LEU A 109 -1.05 -18.16 -17.66
CA LEU A 109 -1.25 -18.76 -18.97
C LEU A 109 -1.23 -17.66 -20.02
N GLU A 110 -0.47 -17.88 -21.08
CA GLU A 110 -0.35 -16.93 -22.18
C GLU A 110 -1.05 -17.49 -23.41
N ARG A 111 -1.90 -16.66 -24.02
CA ARG A 111 -2.44 -16.86 -25.37
C ARG A 111 -3.00 -18.27 -25.65
N VAL A 112 -3.89 -18.74 -24.79
CA VAL A 112 -4.59 -20.02 -25.01
C VAL A 112 -5.64 -19.83 -26.10
N ALA A 113 -5.26 -20.16 -27.33
CA ALA A 113 -6.13 -20.08 -28.49
C ALA A 113 -7.09 -21.28 -28.59
N THR A 114 -8.36 -21.00 -28.91
CA THR A 114 -9.36 -22.02 -29.24
C THR A 114 -10.08 -21.65 -30.53
N ALA A 115 -10.26 -22.63 -31.42
CA ALA A 115 -11.16 -22.50 -32.56
C ALA A 115 -12.63 -22.38 -32.09
N PRO A 116 -13.55 -21.86 -32.94
CA PRO A 116 -14.98 -21.85 -32.66
C PRO A 116 -15.50 -23.21 -32.20
N GLY A 117 -16.13 -23.25 -31.02
CA GLY A 117 -16.69 -24.47 -30.42
C GLY A 117 -15.66 -25.42 -29.79
N ALA A 118 -14.37 -25.19 -29.98
CA ALA A 118 -13.30 -25.97 -29.36
C ALA A 118 -13.03 -25.51 -27.92
N THR A 119 -12.44 -26.41 -27.13
CA THR A 119 -12.07 -26.13 -25.75
C THR A 119 -10.60 -26.46 -25.48
N ALA A 120 -9.97 -25.70 -24.59
CA ALA A 120 -8.63 -25.99 -24.10
C ALA A 120 -8.63 -25.99 -22.57
N THR A 121 -8.11 -27.06 -21.98
CA THR A 121 -7.88 -27.15 -20.53
C THR A 121 -6.41 -26.97 -20.23
N ARG A 122 -6.10 -26.12 -19.26
CA ARG A 122 -4.74 -25.83 -18.80
C ARG A 122 -4.71 -25.76 -17.29
N THR A 123 -3.58 -26.16 -16.71
CA THR A 123 -3.35 -26.11 -15.27
C THR A 123 -2.13 -25.25 -15.00
N PHE A 124 -2.16 -24.52 -13.89
CA PHE A 124 -0.99 -23.88 -13.28
C PHE A 124 -1.09 -24.01 -11.75
N THR A 125 0.00 -23.76 -11.04
CA THR A 125 0.02 -23.77 -9.58
C THR A 125 0.25 -22.35 -9.07
N VAL A 126 -0.59 -21.89 -8.13
CA VAL A 126 -0.54 -20.55 -7.54
C VAL A 126 -0.35 -20.62 -6.04
N ASN A 127 0.35 -19.63 -5.48
CA ASN A 127 0.44 -19.41 -4.05
C ASN A 127 -0.49 -18.26 -3.63
N ILE A 128 -1.32 -18.49 -2.61
CA ILE A 128 -2.09 -17.49 -1.88
C ILE A 128 -1.36 -17.20 -0.58
N ARG A 129 -1.18 -15.92 -0.24
CA ARG A 129 -0.46 -15.47 0.96
C ARG A 129 -1.15 -14.30 1.64
N THR A 130 -1.05 -14.28 2.96
CA THR A 130 -1.47 -13.15 3.80
C THR A 130 -0.29 -12.56 4.57
N PRO A 131 -0.38 -11.37 5.17
CA PRO A 131 0.71 -10.79 5.95
C PRO A 131 1.00 -11.59 7.21
N ARG A 132 0.05 -12.40 7.69
CA ARG A 132 0.17 -13.13 8.95
C ARG A 132 1.35 -14.10 8.93
N ILE A 133 2.19 -14.02 9.95
CA ILE A 133 3.32 -14.91 10.19
C ILE A 133 2.93 -15.83 11.36
N PRO A 134 2.67 -17.13 11.12
CA PRO A 134 2.51 -18.08 12.22
C PRO A 134 3.84 -18.28 12.96
N ALA A 135 3.77 -18.64 14.25
CA ALA A 135 4.97 -19.05 14.96
C ALA A 135 5.55 -20.32 14.33
N ALA A 136 6.85 -20.33 14.08
CA ALA A 136 7.61 -21.48 13.59
C ALA A 136 8.95 -21.57 14.35
N VAL A 137 9.67 -22.68 14.19
CA VAL A 137 11.00 -22.83 14.81
C VAL A 137 11.89 -21.70 14.32
N GLY A 138 12.43 -20.87 15.23
CA GLY A 138 13.29 -19.74 14.86
C GLY A 138 12.56 -18.50 14.34
N VAL A 139 11.22 -18.52 14.21
CA VAL A 139 10.42 -17.39 13.71
C VAL A 139 9.27 -17.10 14.67
N ALA A 140 9.26 -15.88 15.24
CA ALA A 140 8.17 -15.44 16.11
C ALA A 140 6.88 -15.20 15.32
N ALA A 141 5.72 -15.40 15.96
CA ALA A 141 4.44 -15.00 15.35
C ALA A 141 4.38 -13.47 15.11
N GLY A 142 3.58 -13.06 14.14
CA GLY A 142 3.26 -11.65 13.91
C GLY A 142 2.74 -11.42 12.50
N ALA A 143 3.22 -10.38 11.83
CA ALA A 143 2.87 -10.08 10.44
C ALA A 143 4.02 -9.40 9.70
N VAL A 144 3.98 -9.48 8.37
CA VAL A 144 4.77 -8.62 7.48
C VAL A 144 4.32 -7.18 7.68
N GLU A 145 5.28 -6.27 7.79
CA GLU A 145 5.01 -4.82 7.85
C GLU A 145 4.79 -4.30 6.44
N LEU A 146 3.51 -4.23 6.02
CA LEU A 146 3.10 -3.73 4.72
C LEU A 146 3.26 -2.21 4.63
N LYS A 147 3.75 -1.70 3.48
CA LYS A 147 3.83 -0.27 3.18
C LYS A 147 2.44 0.33 3.00
N VAL A 148 2.15 1.42 3.70
CA VAL A 148 0.85 2.10 3.66
C VAL A 148 0.96 3.40 2.84
N PRO A 149 0.03 3.71 1.91
CA PRO A 149 -1.15 2.91 1.54
C PRO A 149 -0.87 1.87 0.46
N ARG A 150 0.35 1.82 -0.10
CA ARG A 150 0.71 1.04 -1.29
C ARG A 150 0.29 -0.42 -1.21
N GLU A 151 0.82 -1.18 -0.25
CA GLU A 151 0.54 -2.61 -0.06
C GLU A 151 -0.81 -2.90 0.59
N THR A 152 -1.37 -1.95 1.33
CA THR A 152 -2.66 -2.14 2.01
C THR A 152 -3.87 -1.77 1.17
N VAL A 153 -3.68 -1.01 0.08
CA VAL A 153 -4.77 -0.50 -0.77
C VAL A 153 -4.50 -0.82 -2.24
N GLN A 154 -3.39 -0.32 -2.79
CA GLN A 154 -3.12 -0.43 -4.23
C GLN A 154 -2.71 -1.86 -4.65
N GLU A 155 -2.04 -2.56 -3.74
CA GLU A 155 -1.47 -3.89 -3.97
C GLU A 155 -2.10 -4.96 -3.04
N ALA A 156 -3.29 -4.66 -2.49
CA ALA A 156 -3.95 -5.51 -1.49
C ALA A 156 -4.19 -6.96 -1.96
N TRP A 157 -4.41 -7.18 -3.25
CA TRP A 157 -4.58 -8.53 -3.85
C TRP A 157 -3.33 -9.42 -3.72
N ALA A 158 -2.15 -8.87 -3.47
CA ALA A 158 -0.97 -9.69 -3.17
C ALA A 158 -0.99 -10.30 -1.76
N TRP A 159 -1.85 -9.80 -0.87
CA TRP A 159 -1.81 -10.06 0.56
C TRP A 159 -3.18 -10.42 1.18
N ASP A 160 -4.24 -10.53 0.39
CA ASP A 160 -5.54 -10.93 0.92
C ASP A 160 -5.77 -12.46 0.81
N ARG A 161 -7.00 -12.89 1.08
CA ARG A 161 -7.39 -14.31 1.04
C ARG A 161 -8.08 -14.67 -0.28
N ARG A 162 -7.94 -13.87 -1.33
CA ARG A 162 -8.61 -14.13 -2.61
C ARG A 162 -7.60 -14.65 -3.61
N LEU A 163 -8.03 -15.65 -4.39
CA LEU A 163 -7.48 -15.90 -5.70
C LEU A 163 -8.24 -15.04 -6.71
N THR A 164 -7.64 -13.96 -7.18
CA THR A 164 -8.19 -13.07 -8.22
C THR A 164 -7.59 -13.45 -9.57
N LEU A 165 -8.42 -13.89 -10.51
CA LEU A 165 -7.98 -14.27 -11.86
C LEU A 165 -8.45 -13.26 -12.90
N GLU A 166 -7.51 -12.66 -13.62
CA GLU A 166 -7.74 -11.84 -14.81
C GLU A 166 -7.86 -12.75 -16.04
N PHE A 167 -8.95 -12.62 -16.80
CA PHE A 167 -9.11 -13.21 -18.13
C PHE A 167 -9.06 -12.08 -19.17
N ASN A 168 -8.07 -12.15 -20.07
CA ASN A 168 -7.75 -11.08 -21.02
C ASN A 168 -7.43 -11.66 -22.41
N GLY A 169 -7.40 -10.83 -23.44
CA GLY A 169 -7.11 -11.20 -24.83
C GLY A 169 -8.30 -11.00 -25.76
N GLU A 170 -8.28 -11.67 -26.91
CA GLU A 170 -9.33 -11.57 -27.92
C GLU A 170 -10.47 -12.53 -27.57
N HIS A 171 -11.63 -11.97 -27.22
CA HIS A 171 -12.84 -12.68 -26.80
C HIS A 171 -12.60 -13.75 -25.72
N PRO A 172 -12.00 -13.40 -24.56
CA PRO A 172 -11.70 -14.38 -23.52
C PRO A 172 -12.95 -15.14 -23.10
N ALA A 173 -12.89 -16.47 -23.19
CA ALA A 173 -14.04 -17.34 -22.95
C ALA A 173 -13.72 -18.43 -21.93
N ILE A 174 -14.49 -18.47 -20.85
CA ILE A 174 -14.29 -19.38 -19.71
C ILE A 174 -15.47 -20.31 -19.52
N ARG A 175 -15.18 -21.60 -19.27
CA ARG A 175 -16.18 -22.65 -19.04
C ARG A 175 -16.13 -23.22 -17.63
N ALA A 176 -14.94 -23.43 -17.09
CA ALA A 176 -14.75 -24.02 -15.78
C ALA A 176 -13.45 -23.56 -15.12
N ILE A 177 -13.45 -23.56 -13.78
CA ILE A 177 -12.25 -23.42 -12.96
C ILE A 177 -12.32 -24.45 -11.84
N ASP A 178 -11.34 -25.32 -11.76
CA ASP A 178 -11.11 -26.21 -10.63
C ASP A 178 -9.93 -25.71 -9.81
N ILE A 179 -10.13 -25.45 -8.52
CA ILE A 179 -9.11 -25.00 -7.58
C ILE A 179 -8.95 -26.06 -6.51
N THR A 180 -7.79 -26.72 -6.48
CA THR A 180 -7.52 -27.81 -5.56
C THR A 180 -6.28 -27.51 -4.73
N PRO A 181 -6.33 -27.62 -3.39
CA PRO A 181 -5.15 -27.47 -2.55
C PRO A 181 -4.10 -28.50 -2.96
N VAL A 182 -2.83 -28.10 -3.02
CA VAL A 182 -1.73 -28.99 -3.39
C VAL A 182 -0.53 -28.78 -2.47
N GLN A 183 0.11 -29.89 -2.10
CA GLN A 183 1.43 -29.86 -1.47
C GLN A 183 2.50 -29.86 -2.56
N ALA A 184 2.80 -28.68 -3.08
CA ALA A 184 3.84 -28.44 -4.08
C ALA A 184 5.02 -27.67 -3.47
N PRO A 185 6.26 -27.89 -3.92
CA PRO A 185 7.37 -26.99 -3.63
C PRO A 185 7.03 -25.54 -4.01
N THR A 186 7.64 -24.61 -3.30
CA THR A 186 7.49 -23.19 -3.54
C THR A 186 8.83 -22.60 -3.96
N LEU A 187 8.80 -21.87 -5.08
CA LEU A 187 9.85 -20.95 -5.47
C LEU A 187 9.52 -19.57 -4.87
N PHE A 188 10.16 -19.24 -3.76
CA PHE A 188 10.03 -17.93 -3.15
C PHE A 188 10.91 -16.92 -3.89
N LEU A 189 10.37 -15.75 -4.17
CA LEU A 189 11.13 -14.60 -4.66
C LEU A 189 11.23 -13.56 -3.56
N LEU A 190 12.43 -13.02 -3.35
CA LEU A 190 12.67 -11.90 -2.45
C LEU A 190 13.50 -10.86 -3.20
N GLY A 191 13.04 -9.62 -3.23
CA GLY A 191 13.71 -8.58 -4.03
C GLY A 191 13.03 -7.23 -4.01
N ASP A 192 13.50 -6.36 -4.91
CA ASP A 192 13.05 -4.97 -5.04
C ASP A 192 11.93 -4.77 -6.09
N SER A 193 11.73 -3.53 -6.56
CA SER A 193 10.74 -3.16 -7.58
C SER A 193 10.94 -3.86 -8.93
N THR A 194 12.15 -4.36 -9.21
CA THR A 194 12.47 -5.12 -10.43
C THR A 194 12.15 -6.61 -10.31
N VAL A 195 11.68 -7.04 -9.13
CA VAL A 195 11.27 -8.41 -8.81
C VAL A 195 9.79 -8.49 -8.40
N CYS A 196 9.28 -7.49 -7.67
CA CYS A 196 7.95 -7.53 -7.06
C CYS A 196 6.79 -7.51 -8.08
N ASP A 197 5.60 -7.92 -7.67
CA ASP A 197 4.42 -7.82 -8.52
C ASP A 197 3.97 -6.35 -8.60
N GLN A 198 3.88 -5.78 -9.81
CA GLN A 198 3.47 -4.38 -10.00
C GLN A 198 1.95 -4.27 -10.26
N PRO A 199 1.23 -3.38 -9.56
CA PRO A 199 -0.24 -3.34 -9.61
C PRO A 199 -0.80 -2.79 -10.92
N GLY A 200 -0.05 -1.95 -11.66
CA GLY A 200 -0.54 -1.30 -12.88
C GLY A 200 0.51 -1.20 -13.98
N GLU A 201 0.04 -1.21 -15.23
CA GLU A 201 0.82 -0.86 -16.41
C GLU A 201 1.35 0.59 -16.28
N PRO A 202 2.49 0.94 -16.87
CA PRO A 202 3.33 0.11 -17.73
C PRO A 202 4.38 -0.67 -16.93
N TYR A 203 4.37 -0.62 -15.60
CA TYR A 203 5.38 -1.27 -14.78
C TYR A 203 5.12 -2.78 -14.68
N ASN A 204 6.20 -3.55 -14.76
CA ASN A 204 6.22 -4.99 -14.59
C ASN A 204 7.61 -5.44 -14.09
N SER A 205 7.73 -6.70 -13.68
CA SER A 205 8.99 -7.27 -13.19
C SER A 205 9.20 -8.70 -13.71
N TRP A 206 10.45 -9.17 -13.71
CA TRP A 206 10.72 -10.54 -14.13
C TRP A 206 10.05 -11.57 -13.19
N GLY A 207 9.93 -11.26 -11.90
CA GLY A 207 9.27 -12.13 -10.92
C GLY A 207 7.78 -12.31 -11.20
N GLN A 208 7.12 -11.26 -11.68
CA GLN A 208 5.72 -11.25 -12.08
C GLN A 208 5.46 -12.07 -13.36
N MET A 209 6.46 -12.18 -14.24
CA MET A 209 6.38 -12.98 -15.49
C MET A 209 6.82 -14.44 -15.33
N LEU A 210 7.66 -14.73 -14.33
CA LEU A 210 8.25 -16.05 -14.11
C LEU A 210 7.26 -17.23 -14.10
N PRO A 211 6.06 -17.15 -13.47
CA PRO A 211 5.19 -18.32 -13.29
C PRO A 211 4.79 -18.99 -14.60
N ARG A 212 4.62 -18.20 -15.67
CA ARG A 212 4.24 -18.68 -17.01
C ARG A 212 5.18 -19.74 -17.59
N PHE A 213 6.44 -19.70 -17.20
CA PHE A 213 7.47 -20.58 -17.74
C PHE A 213 7.69 -21.83 -16.89
N LEU A 214 6.84 -22.07 -15.90
CA LEU A 214 6.92 -23.24 -15.02
C LEU A 214 5.78 -24.22 -15.32
N LYS A 215 6.08 -25.51 -15.18
CA LYS A 215 5.10 -26.60 -15.24
C LYS A 215 4.25 -26.57 -13.96
N PRO A 216 3.00 -27.09 -14.00
CA PRO A 216 2.25 -27.36 -12.78
C PRO A 216 3.04 -28.23 -11.81
N GLY A 217 2.79 -28.05 -10.51
CA GLY A 217 3.50 -28.75 -9.44
C GLY A 217 4.56 -27.92 -8.73
N ILE A 218 4.71 -26.64 -9.06
CA ILE A 218 5.50 -25.67 -8.30
C ILE A 218 4.77 -24.32 -8.23
N ALA A 219 4.69 -23.72 -7.04
CA ALA A 219 4.14 -22.38 -6.89
C ALA A 219 5.24 -21.32 -6.86
N VAL A 220 4.96 -20.12 -7.37
CA VAL A 220 5.82 -18.95 -7.16
C VAL A 220 5.17 -18.05 -6.11
N ALA A 221 5.90 -17.79 -5.01
CA ALA A 221 5.48 -16.87 -3.96
C ALA A 221 6.38 -15.64 -4.00
N ASN A 222 5.90 -14.55 -4.61
CA ASN A 222 6.67 -13.32 -4.77
C ASN A 222 6.54 -12.43 -3.53
N HIS A 223 7.57 -12.39 -2.71
CA HIS A 223 7.66 -11.54 -1.53
C HIS A 223 8.48 -10.28 -1.76
N GLY A 224 8.98 -10.05 -2.98
CA GLY A 224 9.64 -8.78 -3.29
C GLY A 224 8.70 -7.60 -3.13
N GLU A 225 9.26 -6.42 -2.88
CA GLU A 225 8.52 -5.17 -2.79
C GLU A 225 9.31 -3.97 -3.30
N SER A 226 8.59 -3.02 -3.91
CA SER A 226 9.18 -1.81 -4.46
C SER A 226 9.99 -1.05 -3.42
N GLY A 227 11.23 -0.72 -3.74
CA GLY A 227 12.09 0.08 -2.89
C GLY A 227 12.69 -0.65 -1.69
N GLU A 228 12.66 -1.98 -1.65
CA GLU A 228 13.33 -2.75 -0.61
C GLU A 228 14.80 -3.05 -0.89
N THR A 229 15.51 -3.32 0.18
CA THR A 229 16.89 -3.81 0.27
C THR A 229 16.91 -5.13 1.04
N TYR A 230 18.06 -5.82 1.10
CA TYR A 230 18.17 -6.99 1.97
C TYR A 230 17.81 -6.64 3.43
N ARG A 231 18.32 -5.51 3.93
CA ARG A 231 17.99 -5.00 5.29
C ARG A 231 16.50 -4.80 5.51
N ASP A 232 15.81 -4.16 4.57
CA ASP A 232 14.38 -3.89 4.67
C ASP A 232 13.55 -5.16 4.74
N SER A 233 13.94 -6.19 3.99
CA SER A 233 13.21 -7.45 3.98
C SER A 233 13.26 -8.20 5.32
N LEU A 234 14.30 -7.94 6.13
CA LEU A 234 14.40 -8.41 7.52
C LEU A 234 13.53 -7.55 8.45
N THR A 235 13.68 -6.22 8.39
CA THR A 235 12.96 -5.32 9.31
C THR A 235 11.45 -5.40 9.13
N ARG A 236 10.99 -5.49 7.87
CA ARG A 236 9.57 -5.67 7.51
C ARG A 236 9.10 -7.13 7.59
N ARG A 237 9.96 -8.03 8.06
CA ARG A 237 9.64 -9.44 8.35
C ARG A 237 9.17 -10.24 7.13
N ARG A 238 9.62 -9.89 5.93
CA ARG A 238 9.33 -10.67 4.71
C ARG A 238 10.10 -11.96 4.67
N LEU A 239 11.37 -11.93 5.11
CA LEU A 239 12.12 -13.16 5.26
C LEU A 239 11.45 -14.08 6.29
N ASP A 240 11.06 -13.56 7.46
CA ASP A 240 10.30 -14.32 8.47
C ASP A 240 9.06 -14.99 7.87
N LYS A 241 8.31 -14.26 7.03
CA LYS A 241 7.14 -14.82 6.34
C LYS A 241 7.52 -16.01 5.45
N ILE A 242 8.56 -15.88 4.63
CA ILE A 242 9.08 -16.98 3.80
C ILE A 242 9.49 -18.16 4.70
N LEU A 243 10.31 -17.92 5.71
CA LEU A 243 10.84 -18.95 6.61
C LEU A 243 9.71 -19.69 7.36
N SER A 244 8.64 -18.98 7.77
CA SER A 244 7.49 -19.57 8.45
C SER A 244 6.65 -20.52 7.58
N ALA A 245 6.70 -20.33 6.26
CA ALA A 245 5.96 -21.14 5.28
C ALA A 245 6.83 -22.21 4.60
N MET A 246 8.15 -22.13 4.78
CA MET A 246 9.16 -22.94 4.09
C MET A 246 9.06 -24.42 4.43
N ARG A 247 9.33 -25.25 3.44
CA ARG A 247 9.40 -26.70 3.52
C ARG A 247 10.67 -27.22 2.84
N PRO A 248 11.17 -28.41 3.22
CA PRO A 248 12.24 -29.06 2.48
C PRO A 248 11.91 -29.19 0.99
N GLY A 249 12.83 -28.78 0.13
CA GLY A 249 12.64 -28.75 -1.33
C GLY A 249 12.29 -27.37 -1.90
N ASP A 250 11.95 -26.40 -1.04
CA ASP A 250 11.71 -25.03 -1.46
C ASP A 250 13.03 -24.32 -1.83
N THR A 251 12.92 -23.38 -2.76
CA THR A 251 14.04 -22.56 -3.24
C THR A 251 13.69 -21.09 -3.06
N VAL A 252 14.67 -20.27 -2.66
CA VAL A 252 14.52 -18.81 -2.50
C VAL A 252 15.47 -18.10 -3.46
N LEU A 253 14.92 -17.41 -4.46
CA LEU A 253 15.66 -16.50 -5.34
C LEU A 253 15.70 -15.12 -4.68
N MET A 254 16.90 -14.63 -4.39
CA MET A 254 17.11 -13.31 -3.78
C MET A 254 17.82 -12.39 -4.75
N GLN A 255 17.18 -11.27 -5.11
CA GLN A 255 17.75 -10.25 -5.98
C GLN A 255 17.57 -8.85 -5.40
N PHE A 256 18.68 -8.22 -5.04
CA PHE A 256 18.76 -6.86 -4.54
C PHE A 256 19.98 -6.15 -5.13
N GLY A 257 20.18 -4.88 -4.82
CA GLY A 257 21.30 -4.07 -5.30
C GLY A 257 20.90 -2.70 -5.85
N HIS A 258 19.75 -2.55 -6.52
CA HIS A 258 19.30 -1.25 -7.05
C HIS A 258 19.11 -0.21 -5.96
N ASN A 259 18.63 -0.69 -4.82
CA ASN A 259 18.27 0.11 -3.66
C ASN A 259 19.42 0.10 -2.65
N ASP A 260 20.05 -1.05 -2.43
CA ASP A 260 21.15 -1.24 -1.48
C ASP A 260 22.34 -0.30 -1.79
N GLN A 261 22.57 0.03 -3.06
CA GLN A 261 23.57 1.03 -3.47
C GLN A 261 23.37 2.42 -2.88
N LYS A 262 22.15 2.76 -2.46
CA LYS A 262 21.80 4.05 -1.86
C LYS A 262 21.94 4.04 -0.33
N GLN A 263 22.18 2.87 0.28
CA GLN A 263 22.46 2.77 1.71
C GLN A 263 23.85 3.29 2.10
N ILE A 264 24.74 3.54 1.13
CA ILE A 264 26.05 4.13 1.39
C ILE A 264 25.85 5.57 1.88
N LYS A 265 26.09 5.80 3.17
CA LYS A 265 25.99 7.13 3.81
C LYS A 265 27.33 7.46 4.47
N GLU A 266 27.88 8.64 4.16
CA GLU A 266 29.14 9.13 4.74
C GLU A 266 30.31 8.13 4.61
N GLY A 267 30.34 7.36 3.52
CA GLY A 267 31.36 6.33 3.28
C GLY A 267 31.21 5.06 4.14
N LYS A 268 30.12 4.91 4.89
CA LYS A 268 29.78 3.70 5.65
C LYS A 268 28.77 2.86 4.86
N GLY A 269 28.96 1.54 4.91
CA GLY A 269 28.24 0.59 4.07
C GLY A 269 28.84 0.45 2.69
N GLY A 270 28.32 -0.49 1.90
CA GLY A 270 28.74 -0.69 0.52
C GLY A 270 28.64 -2.13 0.04
N PRO A 271 28.93 -2.34 -1.26
CA PRO A 271 28.76 -3.64 -1.91
C PRO A 271 29.62 -4.72 -1.26
N PHE A 272 30.88 -4.44 -0.94
CA PHE A 272 31.82 -5.43 -0.40
C PHE A 272 31.85 -5.52 1.13
N THR A 273 30.97 -4.79 1.83
CA THR A 273 30.87 -4.77 3.30
C THR A 273 29.46 -5.15 3.72
N THR A 274 28.60 -4.16 4.04
CA THR A 274 27.26 -4.38 4.60
C THR A 274 26.39 -5.24 3.70
N TYR A 275 26.48 -5.08 2.39
CA TYR A 275 25.67 -5.86 1.45
C TYR A 275 26.04 -7.35 1.47
N LYS A 276 27.32 -7.72 1.58
CA LYS A 276 27.74 -9.13 1.71
C LYS A 276 27.31 -9.74 3.04
N ASP A 277 27.40 -8.97 4.13
CA ASP A 277 26.95 -9.41 5.45
C ASP A 277 25.43 -9.64 5.47
N GLU A 278 24.67 -8.75 4.84
CA GLU A 278 23.22 -8.89 4.68
C GLU A 278 22.86 -10.13 3.85
N ILE A 279 23.55 -10.37 2.72
CA ILE A 279 23.39 -11.62 1.94
C ILE A 279 23.65 -12.84 2.82
N ARG A 280 24.75 -12.85 3.59
CA ARG A 280 25.12 -13.96 4.47
C ARG A 280 24.00 -14.27 5.46
N ASN A 281 23.45 -13.25 6.12
CA ASN A 281 22.36 -13.40 7.08
C ASN A 281 21.14 -14.10 6.46
N HIS A 282 20.76 -13.71 5.23
CA HIS A 282 19.64 -14.33 4.54
C HIS A 282 19.91 -15.77 4.16
N VAL A 283 21.09 -16.04 3.57
CA VAL A 283 21.51 -17.39 3.17
C VAL A 283 21.54 -18.34 4.37
N GLU A 284 22.10 -17.90 5.50
CA GLU A 284 22.18 -18.70 6.71
C GLU A 284 20.80 -18.97 7.30
N ALA A 285 19.92 -17.96 7.35
CA ALA A 285 18.56 -18.14 7.84
C ALA A 285 17.75 -19.12 6.96
N ILE A 286 17.84 -19.02 5.63
CA ILE A 286 17.17 -19.93 4.70
C ILE A 286 17.67 -21.37 4.88
N ARG A 287 18.99 -21.57 5.00
CA ARG A 287 19.59 -22.88 5.25
C ARG A 287 19.14 -23.48 6.58
N ALA A 288 19.08 -22.66 7.63
CA ALA A 288 18.63 -23.10 8.95
C ALA A 288 17.19 -23.63 8.95
N HIS A 289 16.38 -23.22 7.96
CA HIS A 289 15.00 -23.67 7.77
C HIS A 289 14.85 -24.72 6.65
N GLY A 290 15.96 -25.24 6.12
CA GLY A 290 15.96 -26.33 5.14
C GLY A 290 15.66 -25.92 3.70
N GLY A 291 15.63 -24.62 3.39
CA GLY A 291 15.47 -24.10 2.04
C GLY A 291 16.78 -24.02 1.26
N THR A 292 16.66 -23.90 -0.06
CA THR A 292 17.80 -23.70 -0.97
C THR A 292 17.92 -22.23 -1.39
N PRO A 293 18.88 -21.45 -0.88
CA PRO A 293 19.07 -20.07 -1.30
C PRO A 293 19.79 -19.99 -2.65
N VAL A 294 19.36 -19.06 -3.50
CA VAL A 294 19.97 -18.71 -4.78
C VAL A 294 20.12 -17.20 -4.84
N ILE A 295 21.34 -16.73 -5.08
CA ILE A 295 21.63 -15.30 -5.22
C ILE A 295 21.51 -14.92 -6.70
N VAL A 296 20.79 -13.86 -6.99
CA VAL A 296 20.65 -13.28 -8.33
C VAL A 296 21.23 -11.86 -8.32
N SER A 297 22.15 -11.55 -9.22
CA SER A 297 22.64 -10.16 -9.36
C SER A 297 21.57 -9.26 -9.98
N SER A 298 21.41 -8.03 -9.49
CA SER A 298 20.48 -7.07 -10.12
C SER A 298 20.87 -6.74 -11.56
N MET A 299 19.89 -6.67 -12.47
CA MET A 299 20.11 -6.26 -13.86
C MET A 299 20.64 -4.83 -13.96
N GLU A 300 21.28 -4.48 -15.07
CA GLU A 300 21.67 -3.09 -15.33
C GLU A 300 20.46 -2.20 -15.62
N ARG A 301 20.69 -0.89 -15.47
CA ARG A 301 19.78 0.16 -15.95
C ARG A 301 19.97 0.40 -17.44
N ARG A 302 18.93 0.96 -18.08
CA ARG A 302 19.02 1.46 -19.46
C ARG A 302 19.85 2.74 -19.51
N ARG A 303 21.17 2.58 -19.59
CA ARG A 303 22.12 3.66 -19.81
C ARG A 303 23.14 3.20 -20.82
N PHE A 304 23.42 4.02 -21.83
CA PHE A 304 24.40 3.71 -22.86
C PHE A 304 25.51 4.75 -22.86
N ASP A 305 26.73 4.32 -23.18
CA ASP A 305 27.84 5.20 -23.48
C ASP A 305 27.80 5.69 -24.95
N ALA A 306 28.79 6.49 -25.34
CA ALA A 306 28.88 7.05 -26.69
C ALA A 306 29.07 5.98 -27.80
N ASN A 307 29.48 4.76 -27.44
CA ASN A 307 29.68 3.65 -28.37
C ASN A 307 28.45 2.73 -28.44
N GLY A 308 27.35 3.08 -27.76
CA GLY A 308 26.15 2.25 -27.69
C GLY A 308 26.31 1.02 -26.80
N LYS A 309 27.29 1.01 -25.89
CA LYS A 309 27.47 -0.04 -24.88
C LYS A 309 26.77 0.31 -23.58
N VAL A 310 26.25 -0.69 -22.87
CA VAL A 310 25.55 -0.45 -21.60
C VAL A 310 26.55 0.07 -20.57
N ALA A 311 26.28 1.27 -20.06
CA ALA A 311 27.09 1.91 -19.04
C ALA A 311 26.84 1.24 -17.68
N PRO A 312 27.88 0.76 -17.00
CA PRO A 312 27.76 0.16 -15.67
C PRO A 312 27.05 1.06 -14.67
N SER A 313 26.08 0.50 -13.95
CA SER A 313 25.45 1.15 -12.81
C SER A 313 25.40 0.28 -11.56
N LEU A 314 25.62 -1.04 -11.69
CA LEU A 314 25.50 -2.00 -10.60
C LEU A 314 26.63 -3.04 -10.54
N THR A 315 27.72 -2.85 -11.30
CA THR A 315 28.82 -3.83 -11.38
C THR A 315 29.39 -4.22 -10.01
N ASP A 316 29.64 -3.27 -9.11
CA ASP A 316 30.23 -3.59 -7.80
C ASP A 316 29.27 -4.42 -6.93
N TYR A 317 27.96 -4.15 -6.99
CA TYR A 317 26.94 -4.92 -6.29
C TYR A 317 26.75 -6.30 -6.91
N ALA A 318 26.80 -6.41 -8.23
CA ALA A 318 26.76 -7.69 -8.94
C ALA A 318 27.99 -8.57 -8.60
N GLU A 319 29.17 -7.96 -8.53
CA GLU A 319 30.41 -8.65 -8.15
C GLU A 319 30.40 -9.06 -6.68
N ALA A 320 29.94 -8.20 -5.77
CA ALA A 320 29.75 -8.56 -4.37
C ALA A 320 28.76 -9.73 -4.19
N ALA A 321 27.66 -9.75 -4.97
CA ALA A 321 26.71 -10.85 -4.97
C ALA A 321 27.36 -12.16 -5.46
N ARG A 322 28.18 -12.10 -6.53
CA ARG A 322 28.95 -13.24 -7.03
C ARG A 322 29.93 -13.77 -5.98
N GLN A 323 30.73 -12.90 -5.37
CA GLN A 323 31.68 -13.29 -4.33
C GLN A 323 30.97 -13.91 -3.13
N SER A 324 29.85 -13.33 -2.71
CA SER A 324 29.05 -13.89 -1.62
C SER A 324 28.53 -15.28 -1.96
N ALA A 325 28.08 -15.51 -3.19
CA ALA A 325 27.65 -16.83 -3.63
C ALA A 325 28.77 -17.88 -3.59
N GLN A 326 29.99 -17.49 -4.01
CA GLN A 326 31.18 -18.36 -3.94
C GLN A 326 31.59 -18.65 -2.49
N GLU A 327 31.69 -17.62 -1.65
CA GLU A 327 32.07 -17.72 -0.24
C GLU A 327 31.09 -18.59 0.55
N LEU A 328 29.79 -18.37 0.33
CA LEU A 328 28.72 -19.10 1.01
C LEU A 328 28.42 -20.44 0.34
N ARG A 329 29.00 -20.73 -0.83
CA ARG A 329 28.77 -21.95 -1.63
C ARG A 329 27.28 -22.15 -1.96
N VAL A 330 26.65 -21.12 -2.51
CA VAL A 330 25.26 -21.16 -3.00
C VAL A 330 25.23 -20.92 -4.50
N ALA A 331 24.13 -21.29 -5.15
CA ALA A 331 23.97 -21.05 -6.58
C ALA A 331 23.86 -19.53 -6.87
N PHE A 332 24.36 -19.14 -8.04
CA PHE A 332 24.37 -17.75 -8.49
C PHE A 332 23.79 -17.63 -9.90
N ILE A 333 22.91 -16.65 -10.11
CA ILE A 333 22.39 -16.28 -11.41
C ILE A 333 22.86 -14.86 -11.74
N ASP A 334 23.61 -14.72 -12.82
CA ASP A 334 24.24 -13.45 -13.18
C ASP A 334 23.37 -12.60 -14.11
N LEU A 335 22.23 -12.13 -13.60
CA LEU A 335 21.30 -11.34 -14.41
C LEU A 335 21.86 -9.95 -14.77
N ASN A 336 22.78 -9.40 -13.97
CA ASN A 336 23.56 -8.22 -14.35
C ASN A 336 24.29 -8.45 -15.69
N ALA A 337 25.07 -9.53 -15.80
CA ALA A 337 25.80 -9.85 -17.02
C ALA A 337 24.88 -10.19 -18.19
N MET A 338 23.76 -10.89 -17.96
CA MET A 338 22.79 -11.24 -19.02
C MET A 338 22.00 -10.02 -19.53
N SER A 339 21.74 -9.02 -18.69
CA SER A 339 20.97 -7.83 -19.10
C SER A 339 21.70 -6.92 -20.09
N LYS A 340 23.04 -6.87 -20.04
CA LYS A 340 23.87 -6.05 -20.92
C LYS A 340 23.70 -6.42 -22.40
N PRO A 341 23.97 -7.66 -22.85
CA PRO A 341 23.75 -8.07 -24.23
C PRO A 341 22.28 -7.94 -24.66
N PHE A 342 21.31 -8.11 -23.76
CA PHE A 342 19.90 -7.85 -24.07
C PHE A 342 19.65 -6.40 -24.48
N TYR A 343 20.07 -5.44 -23.66
CA TYR A 343 19.86 -4.04 -24.01
C TYR A 343 20.70 -3.60 -25.21
N GLU A 344 21.93 -4.12 -25.35
CA GLU A 344 22.80 -3.84 -26.49
C GLU A 344 22.25 -4.41 -27.82
N ALA A 345 21.61 -5.57 -27.79
CA ALA A 345 20.96 -6.16 -28.98
C ALA A 345 19.80 -5.30 -29.49
N LEU A 346 19.07 -4.63 -28.60
CA LEU A 346 18.06 -3.64 -28.97
C LEU A 346 18.68 -2.29 -29.35
N GLY A 347 19.84 -1.97 -28.79
CA GLY A 347 20.55 -0.71 -28.98
C GLY A 347 19.90 0.48 -28.23
N PRO A 348 20.55 1.67 -28.26
CA PRO A 348 20.13 2.82 -27.45
C PRO A 348 18.67 3.24 -27.67
N GLU A 349 18.20 3.30 -28.91
CA GLU A 349 16.85 3.78 -29.20
C GLU A 349 15.78 2.71 -28.92
N LYS A 350 15.88 1.54 -29.56
CA LYS A 350 14.83 0.51 -29.49
C LYS A 350 14.74 -0.16 -28.12
N SER A 351 15.80 -0.10 -27.31
CA SER A 351 15.75 -0.61 -25.93
C SER A 351 14.65 0.05 -25.09
N ALA A 352 14.20 1.26 -25.42
CA ALA A 352 13.06 1.89 -24.73
C ALA A 352 11.81 1.00 -24.72
N ALA A 353 11.60 0.16 -25.74
CA ALA A 353 10.47 -0.76 -25.81
C ALA A 353 10.49 -1.88 -24.75
N ALA A 354 11.60 -2.07 -24.04
CA ALA A 354 11.70 -2.99 -22.89
C ALA A 354 11.43 -2.32 -21.54
N PHE A 355 11.22 -1.01 -21.51
CA PHE A 355 11.11 -0.22 -20.29
C PHE A 355 9.72 0.40 -20.14
N ALA A 356 9.34 0.65 -18.90
CA ALA A 356 8.08 1.28 -18.57
C ALA A 356 8.05 2.72 -19.12
N GLU A 357 6.95 3.10 -19.77
CA GLU A 357 6.76 4.44 -20.32
C GLU A 357 5.48 5.05 -19.73
N PRO A 358 5.54 5.59 -18.50
CA PRO A 358 4.36 6.16 -17.83
C PRO A 358 3.79 7.37 -18.58
N GLN A 359 4.62 8.09 -19.34
CA GLN A 359 4.17 9.22 -20.17
C GLN A 359 4.78 9.10 -21.56
N PRO A 360 4.04 9.49 -22.63
CA PRO A 360 4.58 9.46 -23.99
C PRO A 360 5.92 10.20 -24.11
N GLY A 361 6.91 9.52 -24.67
CA GLY A 361 8.29 9.97 -24.84
C GLY A 361 9.15 9.91 -23.58
N LYS A 362 8.66 9.39 -22.44
CA LYS A 362 9.37 9.39 -21.15
C LYS A 362 9.50 7.99 -20.57
N ALA A 363 10.43 7.21 -21.11
CA ALA A 363 10.78 5.90 -20.56
C ALA A 363 11.48 6.00 -19.19
N ASP A 364 11.10 5.13 -18.25
CA ASP A 364 11.82 4.86 -17.02
C ASP A 364 13.04 3.98 -17.33
N ASN A 365 14.25 4.47 -17.08
CA ASN A 365 15.46 3.71 -17.39
C ASN A 365 15.84 2.66 -16.33
N THR A 366 14.99 2.41 -15.33
CA THR A 366 15.19 1.39 -14.28
C THR A 366 14.14 0.29 -14.35
N HIS A 367 12.86 0.64 -14.46
CA HIS A 367 11.77 -0.33 -14.37
C HIS A 367 11.29 -0.79 -15.75
N HIS A 368 11.02 -2.08 -15.87
CA HIS A 368 10.65 -2.71 -17.13
C HIS A 368 9.14 -2.67 -17.36
N ASN A 369 8.76 -2.83 -18.63
CA ASN A 369 7.39 -3.14 -19.01
C ASN A 369 7.20 -4.66 -19.17
N ASN A 370 6.03 -5.07 -19.65
CA ASN A 370 5.72 -6.49 -19.86
C ASN A 370 6.76 -7.20 -20.75
N TYR A 371 7.21 -6.58 -21.85
CA TYR A 371 8.18 -7.19 -22.77
C TYR A 371 9.55 -7.34 -22.12
N GLY A 372 10.10 -6.28 -21.52
CA GLY A 372 11.42 -6.35 -20.87
C GLY A 372 11.45 -7.34 -19.72
N SER A 373 10.39 -7.36 -18.92
CA SER A 373 10.22 -8.30 -17.81
C SER A 373 10.14 -9.75 -18.27
N TYR A 374 9.44 -10.00 -19.38
CA TYR A 374 9.35 -11.32 -19.99
C TYR A 374 10.72 -11.83 -20.46
N GLN A 375 11.52 -10.99 -21.14
CA GLN A 375 12.88 -11.34 -21.57
C GLN A 375 13.81 -11.59 -20.38
N LEU A 376 13.74 -10.77 -19.33
CA LEU A 376 14.54 -10.96 -18.11
C LEU A 376 14.13 -12.22 -17.34
N ALA A 377 12.84 -12.57 -17.30
CA ALA A 377 12.38 -13.84 -16.72
C ALA A 377 12.99 -15.04 -17.47
N GLN A 378 13.06 -14.98 -18.80
CA GLN A 378 13.76 -15.99 -19.61
C GLN A 378 15.25 -16.10 -19.27
N ALA A 379 15.94 -14.97 -19.06
CA ALA A 379 17.33 -14.96 -18.61
C ALA A 379 17.50 -15.60 -17.22
N VAL A 380 16.61 -15.29 -16.27
CA VAL A 380 16.61 -15.93 -14.94
C VAL A 380 16.43 -17.44 -15.05
N LEU A 381 15.53 -17.93 -15.92
CA LEU A 381 15.32 -19.37 -16.12
C LEU A 381 16.54 -20.06 -16.73
N THR A 382 17.23 -19.41 -17.68
CA THR A 382 18.50 -19.91 -18.21
C THR A 382 19.53 -20.06 -17.10
N GLY A 383 19.70 -19.02 -16.28
CA GLY A 383 20.57 -19.08 -15.11
C GLY A 383 20.15 -20.18 -14.13
N LEU A 384 18.86 -20.30 -13.83
CA LEU A 384 18.32 -21.32 -12.93
C LEU A 384 18.62 -22.73 -13.44
N ARG A 385 18.47 -22.97 -14.75
CA ARG A 385 18.83 -24.25 -15.38
C ARG A 385 20.32 -24.57 -15.24
N GLN A 386 21.18 -23.57 -15.40
CA GLN A 386 22.64 -23.71 -15.25
C GLN A 386 23.07 -24.04 -13.82
N THR A 387 22.27 -23.68 -12.80
CA THR A 387 22.58 -24.04 -11.40
C THR A 387 22.52 -25.55 -11.15
N GLY A 388 21.79 -26.32 -11.97
CA GLY A 388 21.56 -27.75 -11.76
C GLY A 388 20.67 -28.08 -10.56
N LEU A 389 20.04 -27.09 -9.93
CA LEU A 389 19.16 -27.31 -8.78
C LEU A 389 17.87 -28.04 -9.17
N PRO A 390 17.28 -28.86 -8.28
CA PRO A 390 16.06 -29.63 -8.58
C PRO A 390 14.88 -28.78 -9.09
N VAL A 391 14.78 -27.54 -8.62
CA VAL A 391 13.74 -26.58 -9.04
C VAL A 391 13.73 -26.35 -10.56
N ALA A 392 14.88 -26.46 -11.24
CA ALA A 392 14.97 -26.29 -12.69
C ALA A 392 14.22 -27.37 -13.48
N SER A 393 13.89 -28.52 -12.87
CA SER A 393 13.09 -29.57 -13.50
C SER A 393 11.65 -29.14 -13.80
N TYR A 394 11.17 -28.09 -13.11
CA TYR A 394 9.85 -27.50 -13.36
C TYR A 394 9.85 -26.47 -14.48
N ILE A 395 10.98 -26.12 -15.09
CA ILE A 395 10.99 -25.24 -16.27
C ILE A 395 10.20 -25.92 -17.40
N ALA A 396 9.25 -25.19 -17.98
CA ALA A 396 8.42 -25.66 -19.08
C ALA A 396 9.28 -25.98 -20.33
N ASP A 397 8.81 -26.94 -21.13
CA ASP A 397 9.55 -27.38 -22.31
C ASP A 397 9.73 -26.21 -23.30
N GLY A 398 10.91 -26.12 -23.91
CA GLY A 398 11.28 -25.03 -24.82
C GLY A 398 11.88 -23.78 -24.14
N TYR A 399 11.95 -23.74 -22.81
CA TYR A 399 12.53 -22.61 -22.06
C TYR A 399 13.79 -22.99 -21.25
N GLY A 400 14.48 -21.97 -20.70
CA GLY A 400 15.70 -22.14 -19.89
C GLY A 400 17.00 -22.20 -20.71
N ASN A 401 16.96 -21.68 -21.94
CA ASN A 401 18.08 -21.63 -22.89
C ASN A 401 18.04 -20.34 -23.73
N PHE A 402 17.51 -19.27 -23.14
CA PHE A 402 17.44 -17.93 -23.73
C PHE A 402 18.84 -17.35 -23.95
N ASP A 403 19.05 -16.78 -25.12
CA ASP A 403 20.24 -16.00 -25.48
C ASP A 403 19.90 -14.50 -25.43
N PRO A 404 20.40 -13.76 -24.42
CA PRO A 404 20.10 -12.34 -24.32
C PRO A 404 20.63 -11.51 -25.49
N ALA A 405 21.62 -11.98 -26.25
CA ALA A 405 22.09 -11.25 -27.45
C ALA A 405 21.11 -11.35 -28.63
N HIS A 406 20.11 -12.23 -28.54
CA HIS A 406 19.09 -12.45 -29.55
C HIS A 406 17.69 -12.48 -28.90
N PRO A 407 17.22 -11.36 -28.31
CA PRO A 407 15.92 -11.32 -27.67
C PRO A 407 14.78 -11.52 -28.67
N ASP A 408 13.62 -11.95 -28.17
CA ASP A 408 12.44 -12.10 -29.02
C ASP A 408 12.09 -10.76 -29.68
N PRO A 409 11.66 -10.72 -30.96
CA PRO A 409 11.28 -9.48 -31.59
C PRO A 409 10.15 -8.78 -30.83
N VAL A 410 10.32 -7.48 -30.52
CA VAL A 410 9.29 -6.66 -29.83
C VAL A 410 7.93 -6.76 -30.53
N ALA A 411 7.91 -6.74 -31.86
CA ALA A 411 6.68 -6.83 -32.65
C ALA A 411 5.95 -8.19 -32.54
N ALA A 412 6.64 -9.24 -32.08
CA ALA A 412 6.04 -10.55 -31.84
C ALA A 412 5.52 -10.69 -30.39
N PHE A 413 5.88 -9.77 -29.49
CA PHE A 413 5.39 -9.78 -28.12
C PHE A 413 3.91 -9.42 -28.07
N ALA A 414 3.10 -10.30 -27.50
CA ALA A 414 1.65 -10.20 -27.57
C ALA A 414 0.95 -10.65 -26.28
N VAL A 415 1.59 -10.46 -25.13
CA VAL A 415 0.88 -10.54 -23.85
C VAL A 415 -0.01 -9.30 -23.76
N PRO A 416 -1.34 -9.45 -23.68
CA PRO A 416 -2.23 -8.30 -23.62
C PRO A 416 -2.00 -7.51 -22.31
N PRO A 417 -1.97 -6.16 -22.36
CA PRO A 417 -1.81 -5.34 -21.16
C PRO A 417 -3.02 -5.51 -20.24
N SER A 418 -2.77 -5.47 -18.93
CA SER A 418 -3.86 -5.41 -17.95
C SER A 418 -4.56 -4.05 -18.01
N PRO A 419 -5.84 -3.94 -17.63
CA PRO A 419 -6.61 -2.70 -17.79
C PRO A 419 -6.16 -1.56 -16.85
N GLN A 420 -5.53 -1.89 -15.72
CA GLN A 420 -5.06 -0.89 -14.77
C GLN A 420 -3.74 -0.26 -15.25
N PHE A 421 -3.73 1.07 -15.36
CA PHE A 421 -2.55 1.87 -15.69
C PHE A 421 -2.23 2.82 -14.54
N THR A 422 -0.95 3.09 -14.30
CA THR A 422 -0.45 4.00 -13.28
C THR A 422 0.70 4.86 -13.80
N ASN A 423 0.66 6.14 -13.44
CA ASN A 423 1.78 7.06 -13.59
C ASN A 423 2.71 7.04 -12.37
N GLU A 424 2.29 6.39 -11.28
CA GLU A 424 3.07 6.29 -10.05
C GLU A 424 4.25 5.35 -10.26
N ARG A 425 5.45 5.90 -10.17
CA ARG A 425 6.69 5.15 -10.35
C ARG A 425 6.92 4.18 -9.18
N PRO A 426 7.39 2.96 -9.40
CA PRO A 426 7.82 2.08 -8.32
C PRO A 426 8.90 2.74 -7.46
N LEU A 427 8.81 2.52 -6.15
CA LEU A 427 9.76 3.03 -5.17
C LEU A 427 11.16 2.46 -5.43
N GLY A 428 12.22 3.25 -5.21
CA GLY A 428 13.59 2.92 -5.61
C GLY A 428 14.61 2.93 -4.48
N ASP A 429 14.28 2.44 -3.30
CA ASP A 429 14.89 2.67 -1.98
C ASP A 429 14.23 3.86 -1.32
N GLU A 430 13.24 3.53 -0.51
CA GLU A 430 12.81 4.38 0.55
C GLU A 430 13.03 3.61 1.85
N GLN A 431 14.20 3.79 2.47
CA GLN A 431 14.09 4.41 3.79
C GLN A 431 13.15 5.62 3.62
N ASN A 432 11.86 5.43 3.93
CA ASN A 432 10.78 6.43 4.10
C ASN A 432 9.48 6.33 3.26
N ALA A 433 8.91 5.13 3.06
CA ALA A 433 7.44 5.08 2.85
C ALA A 433 6.64 5.06 4.17
N SER A 434 7.28 5.31 5.31
CA SER A 434 6.71 6.16 6.35
C SER A 434 7.17 7.57 6.03
N ALA A 435 6.28 8.55 5.89
CA ALA A 435 6.56 9.98 5.81
C ALA A 435 8.07 10.36 5.88
N GLN A 436 8.70 10.81 4.78
CA GLN A 436 10.12 11.24 4.84
C GLN A 436 10.34 12.46 5.75
N GLY A 437 9.24 13.11 6.12
CA GLY A 437 9.06 13.94 7.29
C GLY A 437 7.57 14.25 7.42
N TYR A 438 7.21 15.02 8.43
CA TYR A 438 5.86 15.42 8.74
C TYR A 438 5.73 16.93 8.53
N LEU A 439 4.59 17.35 8.01
CA LEU A 439 4.22 18.75 7.86
C LEU A 439 3.10 19.05 8.86
N PHE A 440 3.24 20.16 9.59
CA PHE A 440 2.19 20.69 10.46
C PHE A 440 1.70 22.03 9.90
N THR A 441 0.41 22.13 9.64
CA THR A 441 -0.28 23.38 9.34
C THR A 441 -0.77 24.02 10.63
N TYR A 442 -0.54 25.31 10.83
CA TYR A 442 -0.99 25.98 12.05
C TYR A 442 -1.26 27.46 11.81
N PHE A 443 -1.86 28.10 12.82
CA PHE A 443 -1.96 29.55 12.92
C PHE A 443 -1.33 30.03 14.22
N ILE A 444 -1.05 31.33 14.29
CA ILE A 444 -0.52 32.00 15.49
C ILE A 444 -1.49 33.08 15.98
N GLY A 445 -1.34 33.51 17.24
CA GLY A 445 -2.21 34.53 17.82
C GLY A 445 -3.68 34.12 17.76
N ASN A 446 -4.50 34.90 17.05
CA ASN A 446 -5.91 34.62 16.83
C ASN A 446 -6.24 34.32 15.35
N GLY A 447 -5.23 34.11 14.50
CA GLY A 447 -5.36 33.70 13.10
C GLY A 447 -5.35 34.85 12.11
N GLU A 448 -4.98 36.06 12.54
CA GLU A 448 -4.91 37.25 11.68
C GLU A 448 -3.81 37.18 10.62
N ASP A 449 -2.70 36.49 10.91
CA ASP A 449 -1.56 36.42 9.99
C ASP A 449 -1.72 35.33 8.91
N GLY A 450 -2.52 34.30 9.18
CA GLY A 450 -2.85 33.27 8.21
C GLY A 450 -2.22 31.90 8.47
N LEU A 451 -1.98 31.16 7.39
CA LEU A 451 -1.38 29.83 7.40
C LEU A 451 0.12 29.91 7.66
N HIS A 452 0.58 29.19 8.68
CA HIS A 452 1.98 28.89 8.92
C HIS A 452 2.22 27.40 8.79
N LEU A 453 3.48 27.04 8.50
CA LEU A 453 3.90 25.66 8.30
C LEU A 453 5.09 25.32 9.19
N ALA A 454 5.11 24.12 9.73
CA ALA A 454 6.25 23.54 10.44
C ALA A 454 6.57 22.16 9.86
N ALA A 455 7.82 21.73 9.99
CA ALA A 455 8.26 20.40 9.59
C ALA A 455 8.84 19.64 10.78
N SER A 456 8.79 18.32 10.71
CA SER A 456 9.49 17.43 11.63
C SER A 456 10.01 16.23 10.85
N ASP A 457 11.19 15.72 11.18
CA ASP A 457 11.70 14.49 10.58
C ASP A 457 11.34 13.25 11.43
N ASP A 458 10.94 13.43 12.69
CA ASP A 458 10.67 12.35 13.65
C ASP A 458 9.26 12.35 14.25
N GLY A 459 8.50 13.43 14.07
CA GLY A 459 7.17 13.63 14.64
C GLY A 459 7.18 14.14 16.08
N TYR A 460 8.35 14.39 16.68
CA TYR A 460 8.50 14.89 18.05
C TYR A 460 9.08 16.31 18.07
N HIS A 461 10.02 16.62 17.18
CA HIS A 461 10.71 17.90 17.10
C HIS A 461 10.29 18.67 15.85
N TRP A 462 9.64 19.81 16.07
CA TRP A 462 9.07 20.64 15.01
C TRP A 462 9.88 21.93 14.83
N GLU A 463 10.15 22.28 13.57
CA GLU A 463 10.80 23.52 13.17
C GLU A 463 9.90 24.36 12.26
N LYS A 464 10.00 25.70 12.35
CA LYS A 464 9.23 26.60 11.47
C LYS A 464 9.75 26.52 10.05
N LEU A 465 8.85 26.45 9.09
CA LEU A 465 9.17 26.62 7.68
C LEU A 465 9.09 28.08 7.26
N GLY A 466 9.85 28.44 6.23
CA GLY A 466 9.90 29.81 5.71
C GLY A 466 10.22 30.88 6.74
N GLN A 467 11.09 30.57 7.72
CA GLN A 467 11.46 31.46 8.83
C GLN A 467 10.25 31.95 9.66
N GLY A 468 9.14 31.19 9.66
CA GLY A 468 7.91 31.54 10.37
C GLY A 468 6.99 32.49 9.61
N ARG A 469 7.25 32.77 8.33
CA ARG A 469 6.34 33.60 7.51
C ARG A 469 4.96 32.95 7.36
N SER A 470 3.96 33.79 7.11
CA SER A 470 2.67 33.33 6.59
C SER A 470 2.79 32.88 5.13
N PHE A 471 2.25 31.70 4.82
CA PHE A 471 2.17 31.10 3.49
C PHE A 471 0.88 31.46 2.75
N LEU A 472 -0.19 31.78 3.49
CA LEU A 472 -1.45 32.26 2.94
C LEU A 472 -2.16 33.16 3.96
N LYS A 473 -2.30 34.45 3.64
CA LYS A 473 -3.01 35.42 4.50
C LYS A 473 -4.52 35.31 4.35
N PRO A 474 -5.34 35.49 5.39
CA PRO A 474 -6.79 35.39 5.30
C PRO A 474 -7.39 36.51 4.43
N GLY A 475 -8.17 36.13 3.42
CA GLY A 475 -8.84 37.05 2.49
C GLY A 475 -10.37 37.00 2.54
N ILE A 476 -10.94 36.08 3.33
CA ILE A 476 -12.38 35.80 3.39
C ILE A 476 -12.91 35.90 4.82
N GLY A 477 -14.23 35.97 4.98
CA GLY A 477 -14.86 36.19 6.28
C GLY A 477 -14.85 37.66 6.69
N ASN A 478 -15.77 38.06 7.56
CA ASN A 478 -15.85 39.45 8.01
C ASN A 478 -14.70 39.78 8.95
N ALA A 479 -14.33 38.83 9.82
CA ALA A 479 -13.19 38.96 10.70
C ALA A 479 -11.83 38.80 9.99
N LYS A 480 -11.82 38.25 8.77
CA LYS A 480 -10.60 37.90 8.02
C LYS A 480 -9.62 37.11 8.87
N LEU A 481 -10.08 36.01 9.46
CA LEU A 481 -9.26 35.10 10.24
C LEU A 481 -9.01 33.81 9.46
N MET A 482 -7.86 33.18 9.75
CA MET A 482 -7.57 31.80 9.37
C MET A 482 -7.17 31.05 10.63
N ARG A 483 -8.14 30.38 11.24
CA ARG A 483 -7.92 29.52 12.40
C ARG A 483 -8.18 28.07 12.02
N ASP A 484 -7.51 27.17 12.73
CA ASP A 484 -7.73 25.73 12.62
C ASP A 484 -7.58 25.24 11.16
N PRO A 485 -6.48 25.58 10.45
CA PRO A 485 -6.31 25.13 9.07
C PRO A 485 -6.18 23.61 9.03
N CYS A 486 -7.07 22.97 8.27
CA CYS A 486 -6.99 21.55 7.97
C CYS A 486 -6.68 21.31 6.51
N ILE A 487 -5.76 20.38 6.25
CA ILE A 487 -5.27 20.06 4.92
C ILE A 487 -5.36 18.57 4.61
N VAL A 488 -5.72 18.25 3.36
CA VAL A 488 -5.65 16.89 2.81
C VAL A 488 -5.00 16.92 1.43
N ARG A 489 -4.26 15.87 1.08
CA ARG A 489 -3.77 15.67 -0.29
C ARG A 489 -4.73 14.76 -1.06
N GLY A 490 -5.26 15.27 -2.16
CA GLY A 490 -6.10 14.53 -3.09
C GLY A 490 -5.35 13.45 -3.88
N PRO A 491 -6.08 12.52 -4.52
CA PRO A 491 -5.49 11.50 -5.39
C PRO A 491 -4.81 12.08 -6.64
N ASP A 492 -5.18 13.30 -7.03
CA ASP A 492 -4.56 14.07 -8.12
C ASP A 492 -3.29 14.83 -7.70
N GLY A 493 -2.88 14.64 -6.44
CA GLY A 493 -1.73 15.26 -5.83
C GLY A 493 -1.89 16.74 -5.45
N VAL A 494 -3.11 17.28 -5.50
CA VAL A 494 -3.42 18.64 -5.03
C VAL A 494 -3.70 18.64 -3.53
N TYR A 495 -3.16 19.62 -2.82
CA TYR A 495 -3.53 19.89 -1.44
C TYR A 495 -4.77 20.77 -1.39
N HIS A 496 -5.75 20.35 -0.60
CA HIS A 496 -6.99 21.08 -0.34
C HIS A 496 -7.01 21.48 1.13
N MET A 497 -7.27 22.76 1.39
CA MET A 497 -7.28 23.30 2.74
C MET A 497 -8.62 23.97 3.06
N VAL A 498 -9.12 23.72 4.27
CA VAL A 498 -10.27 24.40 4.87
C VAL A 498 -9.88 25.04 6.21
N TRP A 499 -10.60 26.07 6.65
CA TRP A 499 -10.30 26.77 7.92
C TRP A 499 -11.50 27.55 8.47
N THR A 500 -11.45 27.88 9.76
CA THR A 500 -12.41 28.79 10.42
C THR A 500 -12.15 30.24 9.98
N SER A 501 -13.13 30.87 9.33
CA SER A 501 -12.99 32.25 8.79
C SER A 501 -13.26 33.37 9.81
N GLY A 502 -13.86 33.01 10.96
CA GLY A 502 -13.99 33.88 12.13
C GLY A 502 -14.93 33.34 13.22
N TRP A 503 -15.11 34.12 14.28
CA TRP A 503 -15.83 33.71 15.49
C TRP A 503 -17.36 33.68 15.37
N LYS A 504 -17.95 34.46 14.46
CA LYS A 504 -19.42 34.60 14.33
C LYS A 504 -19.91 34.26 12.93
N GLU A 505 -19.05 33.67 12.13
CA GLU A 505 -19.27 33.29 10.75
C GLU A 505 -19.93 31.91 10.69
N ASN A 506 -20.88 31.76 9.76
CA ASN A 506 -21.55 30.49 9.44
C ASN A 506 -20.98 29.87 8.14
N ASN A 507 -19.78 30.30 7.75
CA ASN A 507 -19.05 29.84 6.59
C ASN A 507 -17.63 29.41 7.02
N ILE A 508 -16.99 28.63 6.15
CA ILE A 508 -15.60 28.22 6.30
C ILE A 508 -14.80 28.64 5.06
N GLY A 509 -13.49 28.65 5.19
CA GLY A 509 -12.61 28.89 4.05
C GLY A 509 -12.27 27.67 3.24
N TYR A 510 -11.89 27.92 1.98
CA TYR A 510 -11.32 26.94 1.08
C TYR A 510 -10.27 27.56 0.16
N ALA A 511 -9.16 26.85 -0.02
CA ALA A 511 -8.14 27.10 -1.05
C ALA A 511 -7.39 25.79 -1.35
N SER A 512 -6.74 25.73 -2.51
CA SER A 512 -5.93 24.58 -2.91
C SER A 512 -4.56 24.99 -3.41
N SER A 513 -3.59 24.08 -3.31
CA SER A 513 -2.22 24.29 -3.79
C SER A 513 -1.59 22.98 -4.24
N ARG A 514 -0.61 23.05 -5.15
CA ARG A 514 0.21 21.88 -5.53
C ARG A 514 1.52 21.78 -4.75
N ASP A 515 1.96 22.88 -4.14
CA ASP A 515 3.28 23.03 -3.54
C ASP A 515 3.27 23.72 -2.16
N LEU A 516 2.09 24.12 -1.67
CA LEU A 516 1.86 24.84 -0.42
C LEU A 516 2.49 26.24 -0.35
N ILE A 517 2.99 26.73 -1.49
CA ILE A 517 3.58 28.06 -1.64
C ILE A 517 2.64 28.92 -2.47
N HIS A 518 2.18 28.39 -3.61
CA HIS A 518 1.28 29.06 -4.52
C HIS A 518 -0.14 28.54 -4.33
N TRP A 519 -1.03 29.42 -3.89
CA TRP A 519 -2.39 29.08 -3.53
C TRP A 519 -3.39 29.59 -4.56
N SER A 520 -4.46 28.83 -4.76
CA SER A 520 -5.63 29.29 -5.51
C SER A 520 -6.26 30.53 -4.86
N ALA A 521 -7.12 31.22 -5.60
CA ALA A 521 -8.02 32.20 -4.98
C ALA A 521 -8.82 31.55 -3.84
N GLN A 522 -8.95 32.27 -2.74
CA GLN A 522 -9.72 31.80 -1.59
C GLN A 522 -11.22 31.88 -1.88
N ARG A 523 -11.96 30.95 -1.31
CA ARG A 523 -13.41 30.89 -1.40
C ARG A 523 -14.02 30.74 -0.02
N ALA A 524 -15.13 31.45 0.22
CA ALA A 524 -15.99 31.20 1.37
C ALA A 524 -17.01 30.11 1.01
N LEU A 525 -17.05 29.03 1.79
CA LEU A 525 -18.03 27.97 1.66
C LEU A 525 -19.16 28.23 2.69
N PRO A 526 -20.40 28.55 2.27
CA PRO A 526 -21.50 28.96 3.14
C PRO A 526 -22.17 27.75 3.83
N VAL A 527 -21.37 26.94 4.52
CA VAL A 527 -21.74 25.59 4.98
C VAL A 527 -22.90 25.54 5.98
N MET A 528 -23.20 26.63 6.67
CA MET A 528 -24.34 26.74 7.60
C MET A 528 -25.25 27.94 7.29
N ALA A 529 -25.06 28.64 6.17
CA ALA A 529 -25.82 29.85 5.87
C ALA A 529 -27.33 29.61 5.70
N HIS A 530 -27.72 28.37 5.39
CA HIS A 530 -29.11 27.96 5.22
C HIS A 530 -29.84 27.65 6.53
N GLU A 531 -29.12 27.47 7.65
CA GLU A 531 -29.68 27.01 8.92
C GLU A 531 -29.88 28.20 9.88
N PRO A 532 -31.13 28.65 10.13
CA PRO A 532 -31.41 29.79 11.00
C PRO A 532 -30.96 29.54 12.44
N GLY A 533 -30.51 30.59 13.13
CA GLY A 533 -30.04 30.48 14.51
C GLY A 533 -28.65 29.86 14.67
N THR A 534 -27.95 29.57 13.57
CA THR A 534 -26.53 29.21 13.57
C THR A 534 -25.69 30.35 14.12
N LEU A 535 -24.85 30.04 15.09
CA LEU A 535 -23.94 31.02 15.71
C LEU A 535 -22.53 31.00 15.12
N ASN A 536 -22.11 29.85 14.59
CA ASN A 536 -20.73 29.62 14.17
C ASN A 536 -20.57 28.42 13.22
N ALA A 537 -19.45 28.37 12.48
CA ALA A 537 -18.87 27.19 11.84
C ALA A 537 -17.36 27.17 12.14
N TRP A 538 -16.94 26.29 13.05
CA TRP A 538 -15.58 26.28 13.62
C TRP A 538 -14.89 24.94 13.41
N ALA A 539 -13.55 24.99 13.44
CA ALA A 539 -12.64 23.85 13.34
C ALA A 539 -13.04 22.89 12.21
N PRO A 540 -13.11 23.36 10.94
CA PRO A 540 -13.42 22.48 9.85
C PRO A 540 -12.26 21.53 9.56
N GLU A 541 -12.60 20.30 9.29
CA GLU A 541 -11.70 19.22 8.91
C GLU A 541 -12.10 18.67 7.54
N ILE A 542 -11.12 18.16 6.80
CA ILE A 542 -11.30 17.61 5.46
C ILE A 542 -10.54 16.30 5.31
N ILE A 543 -11.20 15.29 4.74
CA ILE A 543 -10.60 13.99 4.44
C ILE A 543 -11.12 13.46 3.10
N TYR A 544 -10.28 12.73 2.37
CA TYR A 544 -10.69 12.03 1.15
C TYR A 544 -11.25 10.64 1.49
N ASP A 545 -12.50 10.39 1.10
CA ASP A 545 -13.16 9.10 1.18
C ASP A 545 -12.88 8.29 -0.09
N GLU A 546 -11.83 7.47 -0.03
CA GLU A 546 -11.39 6.59 -1.11
C GLU A 546 -12.50 5.63 -1.59
N GLN A 547 -13.38 5.20 -0.69
CA GLN A 547 -14.45 4.26 -1.00
C GLN A 547 -15.50 4.88 -1.94
N ARG A 548 -15.70 6.20 -1.84
CA ARG A 548 -16.73 6.93 -2.57
C ARG A 548 -16.17 7.87 -3.63
N GLY A 549 -14.86 8.08 -3.64
CA GLY A 549 -14.17 9.00 -4.53
C GLY A 549 -14.61 10.44 -4.32
N GLU A 550 -14.75 10.87 -3.07
CA GLU A 550 -15.20 12.21 -2.69
C GLU A 550 -14.50 12.72 -1.43
N TYR A 551 -14.54 14.02 -1.19
CA TYR A 551 -14.07 14.64 0.04
C TYR A 551 -15.22 14.79 1.02
N LEU A 552 -14.98 14.40 2.27
CA LEU A 552 -15.82 14.71 3.41
C LEU A 552 -15.25 15.96 4.10
N ILE A 553 -16.08 16.99 4.26
CA ILE A 553 -15.77 18.20 5.02
C ILE A 553 -16.73 18.26 6.20
N PHE A 554 -16.20 18.44 7.41
CA PHE A 554 -16.99 18.43 8.63
C PHE A 554 -16.49 19.47 9.63
N TRP A 555 -17.38 20.02 10.46
CA TRP A 555 -17.09 21.17 11.34
C TRP A 555 -18.06 21.20 12.53
N ALA A 556 -17.72 21.99 13.54
CA ALA A 556 -18.56 22.20 14.71
C ALA A 556 -19.40 23.46 14.61
N SER A 557 -20.70 23.35 14.91
CA SER A 557 -21.63 24.48 14.90
C SER A 557 -22.61 24.41 16.05
N THR A 558 -22.95 25.59 16.60
CA THR A 558 -24.09 25.77 17.50
C THR A 558 -25.28 26.30 16.72
N VAL A 559 -26.43 25.63 16.86
CA VAL A 559 -27.72 26.11 16.38
C VAL A 559 -28.62 26.34 17.59
N THR A 560 -29.01 27.59 17.82
CA THR A 560 -29.73 28.01 19.03
C THR A 560 -31.01 27.20 19.23
N GLY A 561 -31.18 26.59 20.40
CA GLY A 561 -32.37 25.83 20.78
C GLY A 561 -32.49 24.42 20.17
N LYS A 562 -31.50 23.97 19.37
CA LYS A 562 -31.56 22.65 18.69
C LYS A 562 -31.24 21.47 19.61
N PHE A 563 -30.42 21.68 20.65
CA PHE A 563 -29.97 20.62 21.58
C PHE A 563 -30.18 21.01 23.05
N PRO A 564 -31.45 21.23 23.49
CA PRO A 564 -31.76 21.80 24.80
C PRO A 564 -31.26 20.98 25.99
N GLN A 565 -30.98 19.69 25.79
CA GLN A 565 -30.48 18.79 26.83
C GLN A 565 -29.06 19.14 27.29
N THR A 566 -28.29 19.85 26.46
CA THR A 566 -26.90 20.25 26.72
C THR A 566 -26.72 21.76 26.70
N ASP A 567 -27.81 22.54 26.74
CA ASP A 567 -27.73 24.00 26.79
C ASP A 567 -27.04 24.46 28.08
N GLY A 568 -26.15 25.45 27.96
CA GLY A 568 -25.35 25.96 29.07
C GLY A 568 -24.25 25.01 29.56
N SER A 569 -24.03 23.87 28.89
CA SER A 569 -22.96 22.93 29.28
C SER A 569 -21.57 23.40 28.82
N SER A 570 -21.49 24.26 27.80
CA SER A 570 -20.25 24.77 27.20
C SER A 570 -19.99 26.24 27.58
N GLU A 571 -19.02 26.87 26.94
CA GLU A 571 -18.70 28.28 27.12
C GLU A 571 -19.77 29.20 26.51
N ASP A 572 -20.10 30.25 27.25
CA ASP A 572 -21.09 31.26 26.89
C ASP A 572 -22.44 30.66 26.45
N LYS A 573 -22.77 30.82 25.17
CA LYS A 573 -24.03 30.42 24.54
C LYS A 573 -23.84 29.25 23.57
N TYR A 574 -22.65 28.66 23.51
CA TYR A 574 -22.32 27.63 22.54
C TYR A 574 -22.80 26.25 23.03
N ASN A 575 -23.13 25.39 22.09
CA ASN A 575 -23.60 24.03 22.32
C ASN A 575 -23.42 23.25 21.00
N HIS A 576 -22.18 22.82 20.75
CA HIS A 576 -21.74 22.37 19.45
C HIS A 576 -22.20 20.94 19.12
N ARG A 577 -22.48 20.70 17.85
CA ARG A 577 -22.49 19.37 17.22
C ARG A 577 -21.69 19.39 15.93
N MET A 578 -21.28 18.20 15.49
CA MET A 578 -20.57 18.07 14.22
C MET A 578 -21.56 18.02 13.06
N TYR A 579 -21.30 18.82 12.05
CA TYR A 579 -22.02 18.85 10.77
C TYR A 579 -21.07 18.50 9.64
N ALA A 580 -21.60 18.03 8.52
CA ALA A 580 -20.78 17.67 7.36
C ALA A 580 -21.47 17.91 6.02
N THR A 581 -20.64 18.01 4.99
CA THR A 581 -21.01 17.92 3.56
C THR A 581 -19.94 17.11 2.81
N THR A 582 -20.29 16.57 1.65
CA THR A 582 -19.32 15.98 0.72
C THR A 582 -19.25 16.73 -0.60
N THR A 583 -18.12 16.60 -1.29
CA THR A 583 -17.87 17.15 -2.61
C THR A 583 -16.88 16.30 -3.39
N LYS A 584 -17.00 16.23 -4.71
CA LYS A 584 -16.01 15.56 -5.58
C LYS A 584 -15.04 16.52 -6.26
N ASP A 585 -15.46 17.79 -6.40
CA ASP A 585 -14.84 18.76 -7.30
C ASP A 585 -14.65 20.14 -6.65
N PHE A 586 -15.06 20.29 -5.39
CA PHE A 586 -15.15 21.55 -4.65
C PHE A 586 -16.02 22.60 -5.35
N ALA A 587 -16.84 22.26 -6.33
CA ALA A 587 -17.80 23.14 -6.98
C ALA A 587 -19.23 22.80 -6.55
N THR A 588 -19.53 21.50 -6.48
CA THR A 588 -20.82 20.95 -6.05
C THR A 588 -20.69 20.31 -4.68
N PHE A 589 -21.64 20.60 -3.81
CA PHE A 589 -21.65 20.10 -2.43
C PHE A 589 -23.00 19.47 -2.12
N THR A 590 -22.99 18.38 -1.37
CA THR A 590 -24.23 17.84 -0.80
C THR A 590 -24.84 18.81 0.21
N PRO A 591 -26.15 18.76 0.48
CA PRO A 591 -26.73 19.50 1.60
C PRO A 591 -26.04 19.16 2.92
N THR A 592 -25.83 20.16 3.76
CA THR A 592 -25.27 19.96 5.10
C THR A 592 -26.17 19.03 5.91
N ARG A 593 -25.55 18.08 6.61
CA ARG A 593 -26.23 17.16 7.52
C ARG A 593 -25.61 17.20 8.91
N LEU A 594 -26.42 16.87 9.92
CA LEU A 594 -25.87 16.50 11.23
C LEU A 594 -25.00 15.26 11.03
N PHE A 595 -23.74 15.37 11.44
CA PHE A 595 -22.73 14.33 11.25
C PHE A 595 -22.53 13.48 12.50
N TYR A 596 -22.39 14.13 13.66
CA TYR A 596 -22.17 13.43 14.92
C TYR A 596 -22.76 14.17 16.12
N ASP A 597 -23.49 13.41 16.94
CA ASP A 597 -24.07 13.83 18.22
C ASP A 597 -23.86 12.75 19.28
N PRO A 598 -22.87 12.91 20.16
CA PRO A 598 -22.60 11.96 21.25
C PRO A 598 -23.38 12.28 22.55
N GLY A 599 -24.31 13.23 22.52
CA GLY A 599 -25.08 13.64 23.71
C GLY A 599 -24.38 14.68 24.61
N PHE A 600 -23.33 15.34 24.12
CA PHE A 600 -22.64 16.47 24.77
C PHE A 600 -22.15 17.47 23.71
N SER A 601 -21.80 18.68 24.13
CA SER A 601 -21.21 19.69 23.24
C SER A 601 -19.86 19.19 22.71
N VAL A 602 -19.78 18.82 21.44
CA VAL A 602 -18.61 18.20 20.82
C VAL A 602 -17.98 19.13 19.78
N ILE A 603 -16.66 19.20 19.76
CA ILE A 603 -15.87 20.05 18.83
C ILE A 603 -14.54 19.39 18.48
N ASP A 604 -13.79 20.00 17.56
CA ASP A 604 -12.44 19.60 17.14
C ASP A 604 -12.34 18.11 16.80
N ALA A 605 -13.28 17.61 16.01
CA ALA A 605 -13.25 16.21 15.60
C ALA A 605 -12.23 16.01 14.47
N THR A 606 -11.50 14.90 14.49
CA THR A 606 -10.56 14.55 13.40
C THR A 606 -10.55 13.04 13.15
N PHE A 607 -10.24 12.64 11.92
CA PHE A 607 -10.08 11.22 11.57
C PHE A 607 -8.62 10.82 11.58
N LEU A 608 -8.34 9.62 12.08
CA LEU A 608 -7.01 9.02 11.99
C LEU A 608 -7.09 7.54 11.60
N ARG A 609 -6.02 7.04 10.99
CA ARG A 609 -5.84 5.62 10.66
C ARG A 609 -4.73 5.04 11.53
N ALA A 610 -5.01 3.92 12.18
CA ALA A 610 -4.05 3.21 13.02
C ALA A 610 -4.41 1.71 13.02
N ASN A 611 -3.41 0.83 13.01
CA ASN A 611 -3.60 -0.63 13.10
C ASN A 611 -4.62 -1.21 12.09
N GLY A 612 -4.60 -0.71 10.85
CA GLY A 612 -5.53 -1.15 9.79
C GLY A 612 -6.99 -0.73 10.00
N LYS A 613 -7.27 0.12 11.00
CA LYS A 613 -8.60 0.65 11.31
C LYS A 613 -8.62 2.17 11.20
N ARG A 614 -9.84 2.72 11.12
CA ARG A 614 -10.12 4.14 11.17
C ARG A 614 -10.73 4.48 12.52
N TYR A 615 -10.42 5.67 13.03
CA TYR A 615 -10.97 6.18 14.28
C TYR A 615 -11.37 7.64 14.12
N LEU A 616 -12.42 8.04 14.82
CA LEU A 616 -12.76 9.44 15.05
C LEU A 616 -12.26 9.85 16.43
N LEU A 617 -11.45 10.90 16.48
CA LEU A 617 -11.11 11.60 17.70
C LEU A 617 -12.03 12.80 17.86
N VAL A 618 -12.43 13.10 19.09
CA VAL A 618 -13.29 14.25 19.41
C VAL A 618 -12.89 14.88 20.75
N LYS A 619 -13.18 16.18 20.89
CA LYS A 619 -13.11 16.89 22.17
C LYS A 619 -14.51 17.03 22.79
N ASP A 620 -14.63 16.71 24.08
CA ASP A 620 -15.81 17.06 24.88
C ASP A 620 -15.67 18.48 25.41
N GLU A 621 -16.48 19.41 24.90
CA GLU A 621 -16.39 20.85 25.20
C GLU A 621 -17.09 21.24 26.52
N THR A 622 -17.65 20.26 27.25
CA THR A 622 -18.38 20.51 28.50
C THR A 622 -17.50 21.18 29.56
N ARG A 623 -17.98 22.30 30.10
CA ARG A 623 -17.29 23.12 31.10
C ARG A 623 -17.55 22.70 32.54
N ASN A 624 -18.76 22.22 32.87
CA ASN A 624 -19.16 21.89 34.25
C ASN A 624 -19.95 20.56 34.34
N PRO A 625 -19.44 19.53 35.04
CA PRO A 625 -18.05 19.42 35.48
C PRO A 625 -17.11 19.46 34.27
N PRO A 626 -15.88 19.95 34.42
CA PRO A 626 -14.98 20.13 33.29
C PRO A 626 -14.65 18.77 32.68
N ARG A 627 -14.94 18.63 31.39
CA ARG A 627 -14.53 17.48 30.58
C ARG A 627 -13.32 17.89 29.75
N LYS A 628 -13.45 18.81 28.78
CA LYS A 628 -12.34 19.46 28.04
C LYS A 628 -11.20 18.52 27.65
N TYR A 629 -11.53 17.25 27.39
CA TYR A 629 -10.62 16.15 27.14
C TYR A 629 -10.91 15.51 25.79
N LEU A 630 -9.97 14.68 25.33
CA LEU A 630 -10.13 13.90 24.11
C LEU A 630 -10.71 12.51 24.38
N GLN A 631 -11.49 12.01 23.43
CA GLN A 631 -11.97 10.63 23.38
C GLN A 631 -11.84 10.09 21.95
N VAL A 632 -11.74 8.77 21.82
CA VAL A 632 -11.64 8.08 20.53
C VAL A 632 -12.79 7.09 20.33
N ALA A 633 -13.29 6.99 19.10
CA ALA A 633 -14.23 5.95 18.69
C ALA A 633 -13.74 5.28 17.41
N GLU A 634 -13.89 3.96 17.29
CA GLU A 634 -13.68 3.27 16.01
C GLU A 634 -14.67 3.79 14.96
N ALA A 635 -14.20 3.99 13.73
CA ALA A 635 -14.99 4.53 12.63
C ALA A 635 -14.82 3.66 11.36
N PRO A 636 -15.52 2.52 11.26
CA PRO A 636 -15.37 1.62 10.12
C PRO A 636 -15.67 2.29 8.76
N ASP A 637 -16.55 3.30 8.77
CA ASP A 637 -16.92 4.14 7.63
C ASP A 637 -16.81 5.62 8.03
N LEU A 638 -16.27 6.47 7.15
CA LEU A 638 -16.13 7.92 7.37
C LEU A 638 -17.49 8.63 7.48
N GLN A 639 -18.55 8.02 6.95
CA GLN A 639 -19.90 8.59 7.02
C GLN A 639 -20.75 8.00 8.15
N GLY A 640 -20.19 7.06 8.94
CA GLY A 640 -20.85 6.39 10.04
C GLY A 640 -21.56 5.08 9.64
N PRO A 641 -22.11 4.35 10.63
CA PRO A 641 -22.19 4.70 12.05
C PRO A 641 -20.82 4.65 12.76
N LEU A 642 -20.64 5.56 13.73
CA LEU A 642 -19.44 5.65 14.55
C LEU A 642 -19.57 4.75 15.78
N GLY A 643 -18.43 4.19 16.23
CA GLY A 643 -18.36 3.33 17.40
C GLY A 643 -18.59 4.06 18.73
N LYS A 644 -18.53 3.29 19.82
CA LYS A 644 -18.62 3.85 21.18
C LYS A 644 -17.34 4.63 21.50
N LEU A 645 -17.50 5.81 22.11
CA LEU A 645 -16.37 6.59 22.63
C LEU A 645 -15.66 5.86 23.77
N SER A 646 -14.34 5.96 23.78
CA SER A 646 -13.45 5.50 24.84
C SER A 646 -13.66 6.29 26.14
N SER A 647 -13.02 5.84 27.22
CA SER A 647 -12.70 6.74 28.34
C SER A 647 -11.83 7.91 27.87
N PRO A 648 -11.77 9.03 28.62
CA PRO A 648 -10.87 10.15 28.32
C PRO A 648 -9.43 9.67 28.13
N ILE A 649 -8.76 10.14 27.08
CA ILE A 649 -7.39 9.74 26.76
C ILE A 649 -6.35 10.81 27.13
N SER A 650 -6.75 12.09 27.21
CA SER A 650 -5.84 13.18 27.56
C SER A 650 -5.49 13.20 29.05
N PRO A 651 -4.36 13.80 29.44
CA PRO A 651 -3.92 13.84 30.83
C PRO A 651 -4.97 14.47 31.76
N PRO A 652 -5.22 13.92 32.97
CA PRO A 652 -6.18 14.47 33.91
C PRO A 652 -5.86 15.92 34.29
N GLY A 653 -6.88 16.79 34.28
CA GLY A 653 -6.76 18.18 34.70
C GLY A 653 -6.21 19.14 33.63
N VAL A 654 -5.79 18.64 32.47
CA VAL A 654 -5.32 19.45 31.35
C VAL A 654 -6.49 19.68 30.38
N TRP A 655 -6.72 20.95 30.03
CA TRP A 655 -7.73 21.32 29.03
C TRP A 655 -7.08 21.34 27.66
N VAL A 656 -7.57 20.51 26.74
CA VAL A 656 -6.91 20.23 25.46
C VAL A 656 -7.83 20.53 24.29
N GLU A 657 -7.29 21.09 23.20
CA GLU A 657 -8.04 21.39 21.98
C GLU A 657 -7.30 20.98 20.71
N GLY A 658 -8.01 20.99 19.59
CA GLY A 658 -7.43 20.83 18.26
C GLY A 658 -6.57 19.59 18.06
N PRO A 659 -7.11 18.37 18.27
CA PRO A 659 -6.32 17.18 18.11
C PRO A 659 -5.98 16.94 16.64
N THR A 660 -4.78 16.43 16.41
CA THR A 660 -4.38 15.88 15.11
C THR A 660 -3.48 14.68 15.33
N ALA A 661 -3.34 13.78 14.37
CA ALA A 661 -2.65 12.51 14.61
C ALA A 661 -1.85 12.02 13.40
N ILE A 662 -0.76 11.31 13.68
CA ILE A 662 0.06 10.67 12.66
C ILE A 662 0.56 9.30 13.13
N GLN A 663 0.87 8.42 12.17
CA GLN A 663 1.60 7.19 12.42
C GLN A 663 3.11 7.44 12.25
N VAL A 664 3.89 7.16 13.30
CA VAL A 664 5.36 7.21 13.33
C VAL A 664 5.89 5.82 13.68
N GLY A 665 6.35 5.08 12.67
CA GLY A 665 6.74 3.67 12.86
C GLY A 665 5.58 2.86 13.44
N ALA A 666 5.82 2.17 14.56
CA ALA A 666 4.78 1.40 15.27
C ALA A 666 3.84 2.28 16.14
N ASP A 667 4.17 3.56 16.33
CA ASP A 667 3.49 4.44 17.25
C ASP A 667 2.46 5.32 16.50
N THR A 668 1.23 5.39 17.01
CA THR A 668 0.30 6.46 16.70
C THR A 668 0.54 7.60 17.68
N ILE A 669 0.84 8.79 17.16
CA ILE A 669 1.01 10.02 17.95
C ILE A 669 -0.22 10.91 17.74
N ILE A 670 -0.86 11.30 18.83
CA ILE A 670 -1.95 12.29 18.85
C ILE A 670 -1.42 13.57 19.49
N TYR A 671 -1.39 14.65 18.74
CA TYR A 671 -1.03 16.00 19.20
C TYR A 671 -2.27 16.74 19.67
N PHE A 672 -2.12 17.69 20.60
CA PHE A 672 -3.21 18.56 21.07
C PHE A 672 -2.65 19.88 21.64
N ASP A 673 -3.38 20.99 21.50
CA ASP A 673 -3.03 22.28 22.14
C ASP A 673 -3.55 22.26 23.59
N ALA A 674 -2.64 22.21 24.57
CA ALA A 674 -2.94 22.42 25.98
C ALA A 674 -3.06 23.92 26.24
N TYR A 675 -4.14 24.51 25.71
CA TYR A 675 -4.24 25.95 25.48
C TYR A 675 -4.17 26.82 26.74
N MET A 676 -4.59 26.29 27.89
CA MET A 676 -4.46 26.97 29.19
C MET A 676 -3.00 27.06 29.65
N ASP A 677 -2.22 26.03 29.32
CA ASP A 677 -0.81 25.91 29.69
C ASP A 677 0.13 26.46 28.60
N LYS A 678 -0.43 26.84 27.43
CA LYS A 678 0.26 27.47 26.29
C LYS A 678 1.39 26.60 25.70
N HIS A 679 1.18 25.29 25.67
CA HIS A 679 2.09 24.33 25.04
C HIS A 679 1.31 23.33 24.19
N TYR A 680 1.98 22.70 23.23
CA TYR A 680 1.43 21.53 22.56
C TYR A 680 1.81 20.27 23.34
N GLY A 681 0.86 19.37 23.54
CA GLY A 681 1.09 18.06 24.13
C GLY A 681 0.94 16.96 23.09
N ALA A 682 1.35 15.75 23.47
CA ALA A 682 1.13 14.58 22.64
C ALA A 682 0.93 13.29 23.47
N LEU A 683 0.07 12.42 22.96
CA LEU A 683 -0.11 11.05 23.43
C LEU A 683 0.47 10.08 22.41
N ARG A 684 1.02 8.97 22.89
CA ARG A 684 1.51 7.85 22.09
C ARG A 684 0.72 6.59 22.39
N SER A 685 0.36 5.83 21.36
CA SER A 685 -0.20 4.48 21.51
C SER A 685 0.26 3.55 20.39
N ARG A 686 0.30 2.25 20.66
CA ARG A 686 0.52 1.19 19.65
C ARG A 686 -0.71 0.35 19.39
N ASP A 687 -1.73 0.45 20.24
CA ASP A 687 -2.92 -0.41 20.20
C ASP A 687 -4.23 0.38 20.19
N MET A 688 -4.17 1.72 20.26
CA MET A 688 -5.30 2.64 20.35
C MET A 688 -6.12 2.51 21.63
N VAL A 689 -5.62 1.78 22.63
CA VAL A 689 -6.28 1.52 23.92
C VAL A 689 -5.45 2.10 25.06
N HIS A 690 -4.15 1.81 25.08
CA HIS A 690 -3.23 2.31 26.10
C HIS A 690 -2.50 3.54 25.56
N TRP A 691 -2.51 4.61 26.36
CA TRP A 691 -1.94 5.90 25.99
C TRP A 691 -0.84 6.29 26.95
N GLU A 692 0.30 6.70 26.39
CA GLU A 692 1.42 7.27 27.10
C GLU A 692 1.49 8.77 26.81
N ASP A 693 1.56 9.59 27.85
CA ASP A 693 1.82 11.02 27.71
C ASP A 693 3.30 11.24 27.36
N VAL A 694 3.54 11.64 26.11
CA VAL A 694 4.86 11.94 25.58
C VAL A 694 5.07 13.45 25.40
N SER A 695 4.25 14.30 26.03
CA SER A 695 4.33 15.77 25.90
C SER A 695 5.71 16.32 26.26
N LYS A 696 6.42 15.71 27.21
CA LYS A 696 7.79 16.11 27.59
C LYS A 696 8.84 15.85 26.49
N GLN A 697 8.51 15.04 25.49
CA GLN A 697 9.35 14.76 24.33
C GLN A 697 9.02 15.69 23.15
N MET A 698 7.93 16.44 23.23
CA MET A 698 7.53 17.37 22.18
C MET A 698 8.39 18.63 22.23
N HIS A 699 8.76 19.11 21.04
CA HIS A 699 9.34 20.43 20.87
C HIS A 699 8.62 21.13 19.73
N PHE A 700 7.80 22.14 20.06
CA PHE A 700 7.14 22.99 19.08
C PHE A 700 7.79 24.39 19.03
N PRO A 701 7.74 25.07 17.87
CA PRO A 701 8.23 26.43 17.78
C PRO A 701 7.50 27.42 18.68
N ASP A 702 8.30 28.32 19.27
CA ASP A 702 7.86 29.49 20.03
C ASP A 702 6.89 29.19 21.20
N GLU A 703 6.96 27.99 21.78
CA GLU A 703 6.16 27.60 22.94
C GLU A 703 6.25 28.61 24.09
N GLY A 704 5.13 28.80 24.79
CA GLY A 704 5.01 29.81 25.85
C GLY A 704 4.89 31.26 25.34
N THR A 705 5.07 31.53 24.04
CA THR A 705 4.94 32.88 23.46
C THR A 705 3.58 33.08 22.75
N PRO A 706 3.21 34.33 22.40
CA PRO A 706 2.06 34.60 21.53
C PRO A 706 2.19 34.05 20.10
N GLN A 707 3.40 33.72 19.65
CA GLN A 707 3.68 33.18 18.31
C GLN A 707 3.71 31.65 18.27
N ARG A 708 3.41 30.97 19.39
CA ARG A 708 3.38 29.51 19.44
C ARG A 708 2.43 28.91 18.40
N VAL A 709 2.74 27.68 17.99
CA VAL A 709 1.83 26.83 17.22
C VAL A 709 0.50 26.68 17.95
N ARG A 710 -0.61 26.83 17.21
CA ARG A 710 -1.99 26.55 17.67
C ARG A 710 -2.64 25.51 16.77
N HIS A 711 -3.91 25.17 17.03
CA HIS A 711 -4.68 24.16 16.30
C HIS A 711 -4.47 24.21 14.78
N GLY A 712 -4.12 23.06 14.20
CA GLY A 712 -4.19 22.75 12.79
C GLY A 712 -3.87 21.27 12.56
N THR A 713 -3.47 20.90 11.34
CA THR A 713 -3.34 19.49 10.95
C THR A 713 -1.90 19.06 10.70
N VAL A 714 -1.58 17.84 11.15
CA VAL A 714 -0.36 17.12 10.76
C VAL A 714 -0.63 16.17 9.60
N ILE A 715 0.28 16.15 8.62
CA ILE A 715 0.26 15.17 7.52
C ILE A 715 1.66 14.61 7.27
N ALA A 716 1.72 13.39 6.72
CA ALA A 716 2.92 12.88 6.10
C ALA A 716 3.24 13.69 4.83
N ALA A 717 4.51 14.05 4.63
CA ALA A 717 4.93 14.83 3.47
C ALA A 717 6.21 14.26 2.82
N PRO A 718 6.35 14.32 1.48
CA PRO A 718 7.60 13.99 0.81
C PRO A 718 8.72 14.94 1.23
N LYS A 719 9.95 14.42 1.34
CA LYS A 719 11.12 15.21 1.74
C LYS A 719 11.37 16.36 0.79
N GLU A 720 11.15 16.16 -0.51
CA GLU A 720 11.37 17.18 -1.53
C GLU A 720 10.46 18.40 -1.32
N LEU A 721 9.22 18.16 -0.89
CA LEU A 721 8.28 19.24 -0.53
C LEU A 721 8.77 19.97 0.70
N LEU A 722 9.12 19.26 1.77
CA LEU A 722 9.64 19.85 3.00
C LEU A 722 10.90 20.68 2.74
N ASP A 723 11.85 20.15 1.98
CA ASP A 723 13.09 20.83 1.61
C ASP A 723 12.82 22.05 0.73
N SER A 724 11.81 22.02 -0.15
CA SER A 724 11.36 23.19 -0.91
C SER A 724 10.82 24.29 0.01
N LEU A 725 9.96 23.91 0.97
CA LEU A 725 9.38 24.84 1.94
C LEU A 725 10.44 25.41 2.89
N ARG A 726 11.43 24.62 3.31
CA ARG A 726 12.60 25.08 4.08
C ARG A 726 13.41 26.15 3.34
N ARG A 727 13.56 26.03 2.02
CA ARG A 727 14.31 26.98 1.18
C ARG A 727 13.53 28.25 0.84
N THR A 728 12.22 28.25 1.02
CA THR A 728 11.37 29.38 0.65
C THR A 728 11.55 30.50 1.67
N LYS A 729 12.23 31.58 1.28
CA LYS A 729 12.46 32.74 2.15
C LYS A 729 11.29 33.71 2.15
#